data_AF-A0A7R9XN42-F1
#
_entry.id   AF-A0A7R9XN42-F1
#
_cell.length_a   1.000
_cell.length_b   1.000
_cell.length_c   1.000
_cell.angle_alpha   90.00
_cell.angle_beta   90.00
_cell.angle_gamma   90.00
#
_symmetry.space_group_name_H-M   'P 1'
#
loop_
_entity.id
_entity.type
_entity.pdbx_description
1 polymer ?
#
loop_
_entity_poly.entity_id
_entity_poly.type
_entity_poly.pdbx_seq_one_letter_code
_entity_poly.pdbx_strand_id
1 'polypeptide(L)'
;AERGQVRDAAPLPPPVPADLNGDGKREVIVATSDTKLQVISPPTGHSRGGDFAPTEVLAEVSLLPARVRVSAGRRPVALSVGFLDPHKPPALRKQVVVVVTADWTVMCFDHNLRLMWEVNIQDDFPHHASIREVAIMATNHTVQKGDRGMVIVGGSIALGDLESEHDPLRQELLAEEREARHRRSAGDNERLEFADGVNDSVDKSRHFNYYAFEGASGKQRWKHESADFHRDASILADALTPQHHYKLDASSLTQRHFGEVECREYRKSVLSSMPHRWGRRQDTYFELRHFRKQRKKNDIKGAKNRLGNEKVSTVHSAVESFLDVALGSRAQGHGKRARTRQEGQHASKGEQPNVIVAHLQEGIEVVHLFTGRTLCKLLLPGPGLHADINGDGVLDHVQAHGWHPHNSDTGGERIPRCWATATSGVPVKEQLFNGSICRSAVTGLGSEHAQYSSRRNQDRDQETFSPLETALPALLPRHDSYLPHASAAAWDHSENSGTLHLRRGAAHDVVFLNSRGEVTAYGPEGGKRWQVQAHTSWQRGGYDGHQDVVPTLLVFSPRVGGRGEAVLAAGASLAHIISPGGKKMLKLELPDVPLAPLKVVDLNGDGLNDILVSVQGGVFAYLQQSRGGVVPFSTLLGVLIIAMLVVYFTQQVPTKNSKPVRSTD
;
A
#
# COMPACT_ATOMS: atom_id res chain seq x y z
N ALA A 1 -15.83 43.38 3.30
CA ALA A 1 -14.52 42.89 2.81
C ALA A 1 -14.64 41.39 2.68
N GLU A 2 -14.83 40.95 1.44
CA GLU A 2 -15.21 39.59 1.04
C GLU A 2 -14.18 38.56 1.51
N ARG A 3 -14.57 37.71 2.47
CA ARG A 3 -13.93 36.40 2.63
C ARG A 3 -14.54 35.48 1.60
N GLY A 4 -13.98 35.52 0.40
CA GLY A 4 -14.28 34.59 -0.67
C GLY A 4 -14.18 33.15 -0.16
N GLN A 5 -15.21 32.40 -0.49
CA GLN A 5 -15.35 30.96 -0.39
C GLN A 5 -14.04 30.29 -0.87
N VAL A 6 -13.17 29.88 0.06
CA VAL A 6 -12.00 29.07 -0.27
C VAL A 6 -12.54 27.71 -0.64
N ARG A 7 -12.74 27.47 -1.95
CA ARG A 7 -12.94 26.12 -2.51
C ARG A 7 -11.90 25.20 -1.88
N ASP A 8 -12.35 24.05 -1.35
CA ASP A 8 -11.52 23.08 -0.63
C ASP A 8 -10.17 22.85 -1.33
N ALA A 9 -9.13 23.36 -0.69
CA ALA A 9 -7.79 23.27 -1.22
C ALA A 9 -7.34 21.79 -1.09
N ALA A 10 -7.42 21.01 -2.17
CA ALA A 10 -6.99 19.61 -2.32
C ALA A 10 -5.79 19.19 -1.41
N PRO A 11 -5.88 18.15 -0.56
CA PRO A 11 -4.90 17.87 0.50
C PRO A 11 -3.45 17.71 0.02
N LEU A 12 -2.48 18.16 0.81
CA LEU A 12 -1.05 18.00 0.51
C LEU A 12 -0.65 16.50 0.50
N PRO A 13 0.40 16.11 -0.24
CA PRO A 13 0.90 14.74 -0.20
C PRO A 13 1.38 14.40 1.21
N PRO A 14 1.19 13.15 1.65
CA PRO A 14 1.59 12.75 2.99
C PRO A 14 3.12 12.76 3.12
N PRO A 15 3.67 13.03 4.32
CA PRO A 15 5.11 13.11 4.54
C PRO A 15 5.81 11.78 4.22
N VAL A 16 7.03 11.85 3.68
CA VAL A 16 7.79 10.68 3.25
C VAL A 16 9.06 10.56 4.10
N PRO A 17 9.15 9.54 4.98
CA PRO A 17 10.37 9.24 5.72
C PRO A 17 11.38 8.52 4.82
N ALA A 18 12.64 8.98 4.78
CA ALA A 18 13.68 8.43 3.92
C ALA A 18 15.08 8.73 4.47
N ASP A 19 16.03 7.83 4.25
CA ASP A 19 17.47 8.12 4.40
C ASP A 19 17.99 8.63 3.05
N LEU A 20 18.05 9.96 2.89
CA LEU A 20 18.35 10.58 1.60
C LEU A 20 19.83 10.44 1.21
N ASN A 21 20.73 10.51 2.18
CA ASN A 21 22.17 10.53 1.95
C ASN A 21 22.84 9.14 2.11
N GLY A 22 22.11 8.16 2.66
CA GLY A 22 22.55 6.79 2.90
C GLY A 22 23.29 6.59 4.23
N ASP A 23 23.25 7.54 5.17
CA ASP A 23 24.02 7.51 6.42
C ASP A 23 23.38 6.67 7.54
N GLY A 24 22.18 6.12 7.29
CA GLY A 24 21.41 5.30 8.22
C GLY A 24 20.46 6.08 9.11
N LYS A 25 20.46 7.42 9.08
CA LYS A 25 19.45 8.27 9.71
C LYS A 25 18.37 8.58 8.71
N ARG A 26 17.12 8.58 9.16
CA ARG A 26 15.99 8.91 8.29
C ARG A 26 15.57 10.34 8.52
N GLU A 27 15.50 11.12 7.45
CA GLU A 27 14.83 12.41 7.41
C GLU A 27 13.35 12.24 7.03
N VAL A 28 12.55 13.27 7.29
CA VAL A 28 11.15 13.34 6.85
C VAL A 28 11.01 14.46 5.84
N ILE A 29 10.58 14.11 4.62
CA ILE A 29 10.29 15.08 3.56
C ILE A 29 8.81 15.48 3.67
N VAL A 30 8.57 16.79 3.76
CA VAL A 30 7.24 17.37 3.91
C VAL A 30 6.99 18.40 2.83
N ALA A 31 5.79 18.36 2.25
CA ALA A 31 5.29 19.39 1.35
C ALA A 31 4.45 20.40 2.15
N THR A 32 4.65 21.68 1.88
CA THR A 32 3.97 22.77 2.59
C THR A 32 2.91 23.45 1.72
N SER A 33 1.97 24.15 2.36
CA SER A 33 0.89 24.87 1.66
C SER A 33 1.39 26.06 0.83
N ASP A 34 2.55 26.62 1.17
CA ASP A 34 3.25 27.68 0.43
C ASP A 34 4.10 27.14 -0.74
N THR A 35 3.82 25.91 -1.21
CA THR A 35 4.45 25.28 -2.39
C THR A 35 5.95 25.05 -2.24
N LYS A 36 6.38 24.61 -1.06
CA LYS A 36 7.77 24.24 -0.78
C LYS A 36 7.89 22.77 -0.39
N LEU A 37 9.12 22.28 -0.48
CA LEU A 37 9.55 21.03 0.13
C LEU A 37 10.54 21.33 1.24
N GLN A 38 10.36 20.66 2.37
CA GLN A 38 11.28 20.71 3.51
C GLN A 38 11.78 19.32 3.83
N VAL A 39 13.07 19.21 4.14
CA VAL A 39 13.68 18.02 4.75
C VAL A 39 13.88 18.29 6.22
N ILE A 40 13.27 17.47 7.07
CA ILE A 40 13.23 17.66 8.51
C ILE A 40 13.93 16.48 9.19
N SER A 41 14.78 16.78 10.18
CA SER A 41 15.45 15.75 10.98
C SER A 41 14.65 15.43 12.24
N PRO A 42 14.33 14.14 12.52
CA PRO A 42 13.75 13.75 13.80
C PRO A 42 14.72 14.07 14.95
N PRO A 43 14.24 14.63 16.07
CA PRO A 43 15.10 14.93 17.20
C PRO A 43 15.59 13.63 17.83
N THR A 44 16.90 13.57 18.12
CA THR A 44 17.54 12.43 18.80
C THR A 44 17.32 12.44 20.32
N GLY A 45 16.71 13.50 20.84
CA GLY A 45 16.53 13.77 22.27
C GLY A 45 15.07 13.76 22.71
N HIS A 46 14.88 13.58 24.02
CA HIS A 46 13.55 13.53 24.63
C HIS A 46 13.05 14.94 24.92
N SER A 47 11.77 15.21 24.65
CA SER A 47 11.10 16.32 25.32
C SER A 47 10.85 15.93 26.77
N ARG A 48 11.63 16.50 27.70
CA ARG A 48 11.35 16.40 29.14
C ARG A 48 10.15 17.29 29.47
N GLY A 49 8.94 16.80 29.22
CA GLY A 49 7.73 17.58 29.53
C GLY A 49 6.40 16.99 29.08
N GLY A 50 6.38 15.96 28.23
CA GLY A 50 5.12 15.48 27.64
C GLY A 50 4.64 16.33 26.45
N ASP A 51 5.26 17.50 26.23
CA ASP A 51 5.02 18.36 25.08
C ASP A 51 5.84 17.94 23.86
N PHE A 52 5.33 18.23 22.66
CA PHE A 52 6.07 18.02 21.41
C PHE A 52 7.30 18.94 21.33
N ALA A 53 8.46 18.38 21.02
CA ALA A 53 9.67 19.16 20.77
C ALA A 53 9.73 19.59 19.29
N PRO A 54 10.10 20.85 19.00
CA PRO A 54 10.31 21.29 17.62
C PRO A 54 11.49 20.55 17.00
N THR A 55 11.42 20.36 15.68
CA THR A 55 12.42 19.66 14.89
C THR A 55 13.18 20.64 13.99
N GLU A 56 14.40 20.27 13.57
CA GLU A 56 15.22 21.12 12.71
C GLU A 56 14.90 20.88 11.23
N VAL A 57 14.75 21.98 10.47
CA VAL A 57 14.65 21.94 9.01
C VAL A 57 16.06 21.96 8.43
N LEU A 58 16.48 20.87 7.82
CA LEU A 58 17.82 20.69 7.25
C LEU A 58 17.97 21.38 5.88
N ALA A 59 16.90 21.35 5.07
CA ALA A 59 16.88 21.94 3.75
C ALA A 59 15.46 22.35 3.36
N GLU A 60 15.34 23.40 2.56
CA GLU A 60 14.07 23.89 2.01
C GLU A 60 14.27 24.29 0.54
N VAL A 61 13.30 23.95 -0.32
CA VAL A 61 13.27 24.39 -1.72
C VAL A 61 11.87 24.80 -2.14
N SER A 62 11.78 25.86 -2.95
CA SER A 62 10.52 26.31 -3.57
C SER A 62 10.23 25.50 -4.83
N LEU A 63 8.97 25.07 -5.00
CA LEU A 63 8.49 24.42 -6.22
C LEU A 63 8.07 25.42 -7.30
N LEU A 64 8.02 26.72 -6.97
CA LEU A 64 7.74 27.78 -7.93
C LEU A 64 8.91 27.99 -8.91
N PRO A 65 8.62 28.27 -10.20
CA PRO A 65 9.64 28.69 -11.14
C PRO A 65 10.39 29.92 -10.64
N ALA A 66 11.70 29.99 -10.88
CA ALA A 66 12.57 31.05 -10.36
C ALA A 66 12.13 32.50 -10.72
N ARG A 67 11.27 32.67 -11.73
CA ARG A 67 10.82 33.97 -12.25
C ARG A 67 9.32 34.24 -12.09
N VAL A 68 8.53 33.30 -11.54
CA VAL A 68 7.07 33.41 -11.46
C VAL A 68 6.63 33.31 -10.00
N ARG A 69 5.95 34.35 -9.51
CA ARG A 69 5.44 34.42 -8.13
C ARG A 69 3.98 33.94 -8.00
N VAL A 70 3.39 33.43 -9.08
CA VAL A 70 2.03 32.91 -9.08
C VAL A 70 2.09 31.43 -8.71
N SER A 71 1.43 31.07 -7.61
CA SER A 71 1.37 29.70 -7.08
C SER A 71 0.31 28.82 -7.76
N ALA A 72 -0.49 29.38 -8.67
CA ALA A 72 -1.54 28.66 -9.37
C ALA A 72 -0.93 27.47 -10.15
N GLY A 73 -1.42 26.26 -9.86
CA GLY A 73 -0.95 25.02 -10.51
C GLY A 73 0.26 24.35 -9.87
N ARG A 74 1.16 25.08 -9.19
CA ARG A 74 2.42 24.51 -8.63
C ARG A 74 2.31 23.87 -7.25
N ARG A 75 1.08 23.58 -6.82
CA ARG A 75 0.86 22.89 -5.55
C ARG A 75 1.30 21.43 -5.66
N PRO A 76 2.09 20.91 -4.71
CA PRO A 76 2.46 19.50 -4.70
C PRO A 76 1.23 18.62 -4.44
N VAL A 77 1.10 17.53 -5.21
CA VAL A 77 -0.02 16.58 -5.15
C VAL A 77 0.46 15.19 -4.76
N ALA A 78 1.62 14.78 -5.26
CA ALA A 78 2.25 13.51 -4.91
C ALA A 78 3.75 13.71 -4.68
N LEU A 79 4.30 12.92 -3.76
CA LEU A 79 5.70 12.95 -3.33
C LEU A 79 6.18 11.51 -3.16
N SER A 80 7.37 11.22 -3.69
CA SER A 80 7.99 9.90 -3.54
C SER A 80 9.51 10.02 -3.51
N VAL A 81 10.15 9.02 -2.94
CA VAL A 81 11.60 8.89 -2.87
C VAL A 81 12.01 7.55 -3.43
N GLY A 82 13.24 7.47 -3.95
CA GLY A 82 13.78 6.19 -4.38
C GLY A 82 15.20 6.30 -4.88
N PHE A 83 15.71 5.19 -5.38
CA PHE A 83 17.12 5.07 -5.73
C PHE A 83 17.29 4.92 -7.24
N LEU A 84 18.12 5.77 -7.85
CA LEU A 84 18.45 5.65 -9.27
C LEU A 84 19.65 4.73 -9.55
N ASP A 85 20.57 4.62 -8.59
CA ASP A 85 21.77 3.81 -8.75
C ASP A 85 21.58 2.43 -8.14
N PRO A 86 22.13 1.35 -8.75
CA PRO A 86 22.15 0.05 -8.11
C PRO A 86 23.03 0.09 -6.85
N HIS A 87 22.65 -0.68 -5.82
CA HIS A 87 23.45 -0.74 -4.61
C HIS A 87 24.78 -1.46 -4.88
N LYS A 88 25.89 -0.75 -4.70
CA LYS A 88 27.26 -1.25 -4.85
C LYS A 88 28.02 -1.07 -3.52
N PRO A 89 27.95 -2.02 -2.58
CA PRO A 89 28.71 -1.92 -1.33
C PRO A 89 30.22 -1.86 -1.64
N PRO A 90 31.00 -0.99 -0.97
CA PRO A 90 30.71 -0.27 0.28
C PRO A 90 30.14 1.15 0.10
N ALA A 91 29.80 1.59 -1.11
CA ALA A 91 29.37 2.97 -1.33
C ALA A 91 27.99 3.25 -0.70
N LEU A 92 27.87 4.39 -0.02
CA LEU A 92 26.60 4.93 0.45
C LEU A 92 25.70 5.18 -0.76
N ARG A 93 24.42 4.82 -0.63
CA ARG A 93 23.45 4.91 -1.72
C ARG A 93 22.53 6.09 -1.45
N LYS A 94 22.53 7.07 -2.34
CA LYS A 94 21.73 8.29 -2.22
C LYS A 94 20.37 8.11 -2.90
N GLN A 95 19.35 8.74 -2.33
CA GLN A 95 18.01 8.78 -2.89
C GLN A 95 17.78 10.10 -3.65
N VAL A 96 16.79 10.06 -4.53
CA VAL A 96 16.21 11.23 -5.18
C VAL A 96 14.80 11.46 -4.65
N VAL A 97 14.37 12.71 -4.67
CA VAL A 97 13.01 13.13 -4.30
C VAL A 97 12.27 13.52 -5.56
N VAL A 98 11.12 12.91 -5.82
CA VAL A 98 10.31 13.19 -7.01
C VAL A 98 8.95 13.75 -6.57
N VAL A 99 8.54 14.84 -7.20
CA VAL A 99 7.28 15.54 -6.91
C VAL A 99 6.47 15.72 -8.18
N VAL A 100 5.16 15.49 -8.06
CA VAL A 100 4.18 15.86 -9.08
C VAL A 100 3.31 16.98 -8.51
N THR A 101 3.15 18.03 -9.30
CA THR A 101 2.34 19.21 -8.95
C THR A 101 1.01 19.21 -9.67
N ALA A 102 0.10 20.11 -9.27
CA ALA A 102 -1.27 20.15 -9.79
C ALA A 102 -1.38 20.56 -11.27
N ASP A 103 -0.35 21.18 -11.84
CA ASP A 103 -0.20 21.51 -13.27
C ASP A 103 0.47 20.37 -14.07
N TRP A 104 0.52 19.16 -13.50
CA TRP A 104 1.17 17.99 -14.07
C TRP A 104 2.68 18.17 -14.34
N THR A 105 3.34 19.09 -13.64
CA THR A 105 4.81 19.16 -13.67
C THR A 105 5.42 18.11 -12.76
N VAL A 106 6.30 17.28 -13.32
CA VAL A 106 7.15 16.31 -12.64
C VAL A 106 8.52 16.94 -12.39
N MET A 107 8.94 16.99 -11.13
CA MET A 107 10.23 17.55 -10.71
C MET A 107 11.04 16.48 -9.98
N CYS A 108 12.31 16.31 -10.33
CA CYS A 108 13.23 15.40 -9.66
C CYS A 108 14.35 16.18 -8.99
N PHE A 109 14.58 15.93 -7.70
CA PHE A 109 15.59 16.56 -6.88
C PHE A 109 16.60 15.53 -6.38
N ASP A 110 17.84 15.95 -6.21
CA ASP A 110 18.84 15.13 -5.52
C ASP A 110 18.62 15.10 -3.99
N HIS A 111 19.43 14.30 -3.29
CA HIS A 111 19.47 14.23 -1.82
C HIS A 111 19.64 15.57 -1.07
N ASN A 112 20.09 16.65 -1.72
CA ASN A 112 20.23 17.99 -1.11
C ASN A 112 19.12 18.95 -1.58
N LEU A 113 18.03 18.44 -2.13
CA LEU A 113 16.95 19.22 -2.74
C LEU A 113 17.40 20.12 -3.91
N ARG A 114 18.46 19.75 -4.64
CA ARG A 114 18.82 20.45 -5.88
C ARG A 114 18.05 19.86 -7.05
N LEU A 115 17.39 20.72 -7.82
CA LEU A 115 16.63 20.32 -9.00
C LEU A 115 17.56 19.68 -10.03
N MET A 116 17.29 18.42 -10.38
CA MET A 116 18.02 17.68 -11.43
C MET A 116 17.39 17.93 -12.79
N TRP A 117 16.06 17.81 -12.89
CA TRP A 117 15.29 18.03 -14.10
C TRP A 117 13.81 18.27 -13.77
N GLU A 118 13.11 18.84 -14.74
CA GLU A 118 11.71 19.19 -14.67
C GLU A 118 11.06 18.90 -16.04
N VAL A 119 9.90 18.25 -16.04
CA VAL A 119 9.12 17.93 -17.24
C VAL A 119 7.65 18.21 -16.97
N ASN A 120 6.99 18.90 -17.89
CA ASN A 120 5.54 19.12 -17.83
C ASN A 120 4.84 18.17 -18.81
N ILE A 121 3.83 17.44 -18.33
CA ILE A 121 3.01 16.51 -19.13
C ILE A 121 1.54 16.95 -19.23
N GLN A 122 1.25 18.23 -19.00
CA GLN A 122 -0.11 18.79 -19.04
C GLN A 122 -0.76 18.62 -20.41
N ASP A 123 0.00 18.63 -21.50
CA ASP A 123 -0.52 18.55 -22.87
C ASP A 123 -1.26 17.22 -23.16
N ASP A 124 -0.97 16.17 -22.39
CA ASP A 124 -1.67 14.88 -22.50
C ASP A 124 -3.00 14.85 -21.71
N PHE A 125 -3.30 15.91 -20.95
CA PHE A 125 -4.50 16.04 -20.13
C PHE A 125 -5.32 17.29 -20.51
N PRO A 126 -6.66 17.23 -20.45
CA PRO A 126 -7.48 18.42 -20.66
C PRO A 126 -7.15 19.53 -19.65
N HIS A 127 -7.04 20.79 -20.11
CA HIS A 127 -6.61 21.94 -19.28
C HIS A 127 -7.47 22.24 -18.03
N HIS A 128 -8.67 21.67 -17.93
CA HIS A 128 -9.62 21.85 -16.82
C HIS A 128 -9.80 20.56 -16.01
N ALA A 129 -9.00 19.53 -16.29
CA ALA A 129 -9.07 18.26 -15.60
C ALA A 129 -8.33 18.35 -14.26
N SER A 130 -9.01 17.92 -13.20
CA SER A 130 -8.39 17.81 -11.88
C SER A 130 -7.71 16.45 -11.71
N ILE A 131 -6.64 16.40 -10.91
CA ILE A 131 -5.98 15.13 -10.59
C ILE A 131 -6.90 14.30 -9.70
N ARG A 132 -7.28 13.11 -10.18
CA ARG A 132 -8.07 12.13 -9.42
C ARG A 132 -7.17 11.27 -8.56
N GLU A 133 -6.16 10.64 -9.17
CA GLU A 133 -5.18 9.81 -8.47
C GLU A 133 -3.82 9.91 -9.17
N VAL A 134 -2.72 9.82 -8.41
CA VAL A 134 -1.33 9.87 -8.93
C VAL A 134 -0.46 8.91 -8.11
N ALA A 135 0.48 8.25 -8.78
CA ALA A 135 1.52 7.46 -8.15
C ALA A 135 2.89 7.77 -8.78
N ILE A 136 3.94 7.68 -7.95
CA ILE A 136 5.33 7.97 -8.34
C ILE A 136 6.23 6.88 -7.79
N MET A 137 7.16 6.39 -8.61
CA MET A 137 8.21 5.45 -8.22
C MET A 137 9.54 5.82 -8.86
N ALA A 138 10.59 5.95 -8.05
CA ALA A 138 11.97 6.02 -8.52
C ALA A 138 12.69 4.69 -8.29
N THR A 139 13.32 4.15 -9.33
CA THR A 139 13.97 2.83 -9.29
C THR A 139 15.30 2.82 -10.04
N ASN A 140 16.16 1.85 -9.71
CA ASN A 140 17.49 1.70 -10.30
C ASN A 140 17.49 0.81 -11.55
N HIS A 141 16.31 0.40 -12.02
CA HIS A 141 16.17 -0.31 -13.28
C HIS A 141 16.26 0.66 -14.46
N THR A 142 16.86 0.19 -15.54
CA THR A 142 17.20 0.99 -16.73
C THR A 142 16.50 0.39 -17.95
N VAL A 143 15.94 1.22 -18.82
CA VAL A 143 15.30 0.76 -20.06
C VAL A 143 16.34 0.58 -21.15
N GLN A 144 17.23 1.56 -21.34
CA GLN A 144 18.29 1.53 -22.34
C GLN A 144 19.67 1.41 -21.70
N LYS A 145 20.64 0.95 -22.49
CA LYS A 145 22.05 0.94 -22.08
C LYS A 145 22.53 2.39 -21.93
N GLY A 146 23.03 2.73 -20.75
CA GLY A 146 23.52 4.08 -20.44
C GLY A 146 22.58 4.91 -19.56
N ASP A 147 21.32 4.49 -19.40
CA ASP A 147 20.39 5.16 -18.48
C ASP A 147 20.84 5.01 -17.03
N ARG A 148 20.59 6.04 -16.22
CA ARG A 148 20.77 5.99 -14.76
C ARG A 148 19.42 5.90 -14.06
N GLY A 149 19.00 4.66 -13.79
CA GLY A 149 17.69 4.38 -13.20
C GLY A 149 16.53 4.93 -14.02
N MET A 150 15.34 4.93 -13.42
CA MET A 150 14.10 5.35 -14.05
C MET A 150 13.15 5.93 -13.01
N VAL A 151 12.41 6.97 -13.39
CA VAL A 151 11.30 7.54 -12.62
C VAL A 151 10.02 7.26 -13.38
N ILE A 152 9.10 6.53 -12.75
CA ILE A 152 7.79 6.23 -13.30
C ILE A 152 6.77 7.11 -12.57
N VAL A 153 5.96 7.81 -13.34
CA VAL A 153 4.82 8.59 -12.87
C VAL A 153 3.59 8.06 -13.57
N GLY A 154 2.48 7.95 -12.86
CA GLY A 154 1.19 7.78 -13.52
C GLY A 154 0.11 8.54 -12.81
N GLY A 155 -0.97 8.81 -13.53
CA GLY A 155 -2.11 9.50 -12.99
C GLY A 155 -3.37 9.34 -13.82
N SER A 156 -4.51 9.51 -13.17
CA SER A 156 -5.82 9.62 -13.80
C SER A 156 -6.45 10.97 -13.48
N ILE A 157 -7.37 11.39 -14.34
CA ILE A 157 -8.06 12.67 -14.23
C ILE A 157 -9.51 12.48 -13.76
N ALA A 158 -10.03 13.49 -13.09
CA ALA A 158 -11.46 13.71 -12.96
C ALA A 158 -11.82 14.91 -13.83
N LEU A 159 -12.62 14.65 -14.88
CA LEU A 159 -13.33 15.71 -15.60
C LEU A 159 -14.32 16.31 -14.58
N GLY A 160 -14.17 17.58 -14.25
CA GLY A 160 -15.16 18.26 -13.41
C GLY A 160 -16.53 18.24 -14.06
N ASP A 161 -17.59 18.48 -13.29
CA ASP A 161 -18.96 18.61 -13.82
C ASP A 161 -18.96 19.66 -14.94
N LEU A 162 -19.01 19.18 -16.18
CA LEU A 162 -19.05 19.99 -17.40
C LEU A 162 -20.38 20.74 -17.55
N GLU A 163 -21.26 20.72 -16.54
CA GLU A 163 -22.57 21.35 -16.57
C GLU A 163 -22.58 22.81 -16.09
N SER A 164 -21.53 23.34 -15.43
CA SER A 164 -21.65 24.65 -14.76
C SER A 164 -20.97 25.86 -15.40
N GLU A 165 -20.08 25.76 -16.39
CA GLU A 165 -19.56 26.98 -17.05
C GLU A 165 -19.53 26.85 -18.58
N HIS A 166 -20.59 27.37 -19.21
CA HIS A 166 -20.57 27.82 -20.60
C HIS A 166 -19.53 28.94 -20.73
N ASP A 167 -18.26 28.58 -20.96
CA ASP A 167 -17.22 29.54 -21.32
C ASP A 167 -17.36 29.93 -22.81
N PRO A 168 -17.82 31.16 -23.14
CA PRO A 168 -18.01 31.59 -24.53
C PRO A 168 -16.71 31.58 -25.33
N LEU A 169 -15.58 31.80 -24.65
CA LEU A 169 -14.25 31.87 -25.26
C LEU A 169 -13.83 30.51 -25.83
N ARG A 170 -14.28 29.42 -25.21
CA ARG A 170 -13.99 28.05 -25.65
C ARG A 170 -14.72 27.71 -26.94
N GLN A 171 -15.95 28.18 -27.10
CA GLN A 171 -16.71 27.94 -28.32
C GLN A 171 -16.06 28.68 -29.50
N GLU A 172 -15.52 29.87 -29.25
CA GLU A 172 -14.74 30.66 -30.20
C GLU A 172 -13.41 29.97 -30.56
N LEU A 173 -12.65 29.50 -29.56
CA LEU A 173 -11.37 28.78 -29.79
C LEU A 173 -11.57 27.47 -30.57
N LEU A 174 -12.62 26.71 -30.24
CA LEU A 174 -12.96 25.49 -30.98
C LEU A 174 -13.48 25.79 -32.40
N ALA A 175 -14.16 26.92 -32.59
CA ALA A 175 -14.57 27.38 -33.91
C ALA A 175 -13.36 27.82 -34.75
N GLU A 176 -12.41 28.54 -34.15
CA GLU A 176 -11.18 28.98 -34.79
C GLU A 176 -10.29 27.78 -35.17
N GLU A 177 -10.22 26.76 -34.30
CA GLU A 177 -9.49 25.53 -34.58
C GLU A 177 -10.16 24.69 -35.69
N ARG A 178 -11.50 24.66 -35.74
CA ARG A 178 -12.25 24.05 -36.85
C ARG A 178 -12.02 24.81 -38.15
N GLU A 179 -12.06 26.13 -38.13
CA GLU A 179 -11.77 26.97 -39.30
C GLU A 179 -10.32 26.80 -39.79
N ALA A 180 -9.36 26.69 -38.87
CA ALA A 180 -7.97 26.42 -39.19
C ALA A 180 -7.78 25.05 -39.85
N ARG A 181 -8.53 24.02 -39.41
CA ARG A 181 -8.58 22.72 -40.10
C ARG A 181 -9.21 22.84 -41.48
N HIS A 182 -10.35 23.52 -41.61
CA HIS A 182 -11.01 23.74 -42.91
C HIS A 182 -10.13 24.50 -43.91
N ARG A 183 -9.32 25.48 -43.46
CA ARG A 183 -8.34 26.15 -44.33
C ARG A 183 -7.20 25.24 -44.77
N ARG A 184 -6.79 24.28 -43.94
CA ARG A 184 -5.75 23.28 -44.28
C ARG A 184 -6.29 22.18 -45.21
N SER A 185 -7.59 21.89 -45.15
CA SER A 185 -8.25 20.89 -46.00
C SER A 185 -8.56 21.36 -47.43
N ALA A 186 -8.34 22.64 -47.75
CA ALA A 186 -8.66 23.19 -49.08
C ALA A 186 -7.56 22.97 -50.15
N GLY A 187 -6.43 22.32 -49.79
CA GLY A 187 -5.27 22.15 -50.67
C GLY A 187 -4.96 20.71 -51.11
N ASP A 188 -5.45 19.68 -50.42
CA ASP A 188 -5.06 18.29 -50.69
C ASP A 188 -6.28 17.45 -51.08
N ASN A 189 -6.30 17.06 -52.35
CA ASN A 189 -7.29 16.18 -52.93
C ASN A 189 -6.82 14.73 -52.80
N GLU A 190 -6.89 14.13 -51.62
CA GLU A 190 -6.74 12.67 -51.48
C GLU A 190 -7.49 12.13 -50.24
N ARG A 191 -8.39 11.17 -50.52
CA ARG A 191 -9.16 10.29 -49.61
C ARG A 191 -10.08 10.94 -48.58
N LEU A 192 -11.37 10.87 -48.90
CA LEU A 192 -12.51 10.97 -47.99
C LEU A 192 -12.34 10.01 -46.80
N GLU A 193 -11.80 10.51 -45.69
CA GLU A 193 -12.07 9.96 -44.36
C GLU A 193 -13.53 10.27 -44.04
N PHE A 194 -14.36 9.24 -44.08
CA PHE A 194 -15.74 9.30 -43.62
C PHE A 194 -15.75 9.77 -42.17
N ALA A 195 -16.53 10.81 -41.91
CA ALA A 195 -16.80 11.35 -40.59
C ALA A 195 -17.29 10.23 -39.65
N ASP A 196 -16.40 9.77 -38.77
CA ASP A 196 -16.76 8.92 -37.64
C ASP A 196 -17.28 9.80 -36.51
N GLY A 197 -18.52 10.26 -36.70
CA GLY A 197 -19.25 11.09 -35.74
C GLY A 197 -20.08 10.29 -34.74
N VAL A 198 -19.88 8.98 -34.60
CA VAL A 198 -20.72 8.14 -33.73
C VAL A 198 -19.87 7.09 -33.01
N ASN A 199 -19.66 7.30 -31.70
CA ASN A 199 -19.16 6.35 -30.68
C ASN A 199 -17.65 6.14 -30.46
N ASP A 200 -16.78 7.12 -30.70
CA ASP A 200 -15.38 7.07 -30.19
C ASP A 200 -15.19 7.80 -28.84
N SER A 201 -16.23 7.78 -27.99
CA SER A 201 -16.12 8.26 -26.62
C SER A 201 -15.49 7.19 -25.73
N VAL A 202 -14.22 6.83 -26.00
CA VAL A 202 -13.42 6.17 -24.97
C VAL A 202 -13.39 7.15 -23.79
N ASP A 203 -13.98 6.75 -22.67
CA ASP A 203 -14.06 7.55 -21.46
C ASP A 203 -12.65 7.75 -20.88
N LYS A 204 -11.92 8.73 -21.42
CA LYS A 204 -10.55 9.10 -21.03
C LYS A 204 -10.44 9.44 -19.54
N SER A 205 -11.57 9.72 -18.88
CA SER A 205 -11.60 10.01 -17.43
C SER A 205 -11.35 8.79 -16.55
N ARG A 206 -11.44 7.57 -17.11
CA ARG A 206 -11.27 6.32 -16.36
C ARG A 206 -9.92 5.66 -16.57
N HIS A 207 -9.16 6.10 -17.55
CA HIS A 207 -7.85 5.53 -17.84
C HIS A 207 -6.78 6.14 -16.93
N PHE A 208 -5.84 5.29 -16.50
CA PHE A 208 -4.69 5.73 -15.73
C PHE A 208 -3.47 5.74 -16.67
N ASN A 209 -2.93 6.93 -16.93
CA ASN A 209 -1.82 7.10 -17.85
C ASN A 209 -0.50 6.86 -17.13
N TYR A 210 0.50 6.29 -17.82
CA TYR A 210 1.83 6.05 -17.27
C TYR A 210 2.92 6.70 -18.11
N TYR A 211 3.95 7.20 -17.44
CA TYR A 211 5.11 7.85 -18.01
C TYR A 211 6.36 7.33 -17.33
N ALA A 212 7.35 6.93 -18.14
CA ALA A 212 8.66 6.56 -17.65
C ALA A 212 9.72 7.52 -18.16
N PHE A 213 10.46 8.11 -17.23
CA PHE A 213 11.55 9.03 -17.49
C PHE A 213 12.89 8.42 -17.07
N GLU A 214 13.94 8.73 -17.82
CA GLU A 214 15.30 8.45 -17.36
C GLU A 214 15.59 9.21 -16.06
N GLY A 215 16.11 8.52 -15.05
CA GLY A 215 16.30 9.10 -13.73
C GLY A 215 17.23 10.31 -13.68
N ALA A 216 18.27 10.37 -14.52
CA ALA A 216 19.25 11.47 -14.50
C ALA A 216 18.84 12.70 -15.32
N SER A 217 18.18 12.51 -16.46
CA SER A 217 17.94 13.57 -17.45
C SER A 217 16.47 13.99 -17.57
N GLY A 218 15.53 13.18 -17.08
CA GLY A 218 14.11 13.37 -17.31
C GLY A 218 13.64 13.00 -18.71
N LYS A 219 14.49 12.43 -19.57
CA LYS A 219 14.10 12.02 -20.93
C LYS A 219 13.06 10.89 -20.90
N GLN A 220 11.92 11.07 -21.56
CA GLN A 220 10.88 10.04 -21.66
C GLN A 220 11.38 8.79 -22.41
N ARG A 221 11.12 7.60 -21.85
CA ARG A 221 11.53 6.29 -22.37
C ARG A 221 10.36 5.51 -22.95
N TRP A 222 9.22 5.57 -22.29
CA TRP A 222 7.95 5.07 -22.78
C TRP A 222 6.82 5.84 -22.11
N LYS A 223 5.66 5.86 -22.76
CA LYS A 223 4.39 6.31 -22.18
C LYS A 223 3.31 5.28 -22.51
N HIS A 224 2.26 5.25 -21.71
CA HIS A 224 1.10 4.39 -21.87
C HIS A 224 -0.16 5.23 -21.67
N GLU A 225 -0.87 5.48 -22.76
CA GLU A 225 -2.15 6.17 -22.79
C GLU A 225 -3.27 5.23 -23.25
N SER A 226 -4.52 5.64 -23.02
CA SER A 226 -5.69 4.85 -23.40
C SER A 226 -5.68 4.46 -24.87
N ALA A 227 -5.22 5.35 -25.76
CA ALA A 227 -5.24 5.14 -27.21
C ALA A 227 -4.15 4.18 -27.72
N ASP A 228 -3.08 3.90 -26.95
CA ASP A 228 -1.84 3.35 -27.50
C ASP A 228 -1.89 1.85 -27.85
N PHE A 229 -2.89 1.09 -27.38
CA PHE A 229 -2.90 -0.38 -27.53
C PHE A 229 -4.28 -1.03 -27.75
N HIS A 230 -5.27 -0.28 -28.23
CA HIS A 230 -6.52 -0.90 -28.67
C HIS A 230 -6.27 -1.75 -29.92
N ARG A 231 -6.83 -2.97 -29.97
CA ARG A 231 -7.05 -3.61 -31.27
C ARG A 231 -7.94 -2.65 -32.04
N ASP A 232 -7.49 -2.19 -33.21
CA ASP A 232 -8.30 -1.39 -34.13
C ASP A 232 -9.71 -1.98 -34.16
N ALA A 233 -10.66 -1.29 -33.51
CA ALA A 233 -12.02 -1.77 -33.37
C ALA A 233 -12.65 -1.94 -34.76
N SER A 234 -12.14 -1.22 -35.77
CA SER A 234 -12.42 -1.37 -37.19
C SER A 234 -12.05 -2.75 -37.75
N ILE A 235 -10.89 -3.32 -37.38
CA ILE A 235 -10.45 -4.66 -37.84
C ILE A 235 -11.32 -5.77 -37.20
N LEU A 236 -11.78 -5.56 -35.96
CA LEU A 236 -12.71 -6.48 -35.29
C LEU A 236 -14.15 -6.31 -35.78
N ALA A 237 -14.58 -5.10 -36.15
CA ALA A 237 -15.88 -4.83 -36.75
C ALA A 237 -16.03 -5.52 -38.12
N ASP A 238 -14.97 -5.56 -38.94
CA ASP A 238 -14.96 -6.31 -40.21
C ASP A 238 -15.02 -7.84 -40.00
N ALA A 239 -14.53 -8.34 -38.86
CA ALA A 239 -14.67 -9.74 -38.45
C ALA A 239 -16.05 -10.05 -37.83
N LEU A 240 -16.87 -9.04 -37.54
CA LEU A 240 -18.22 -9.13 -36.97
C LEU A 240 -19.31 -8.96 -38.04
N THR A 241 -19.10 -9.52 -39.24
CA THR A 241 -20.22 -9.71 -40.17
C THR A 241 -21.28 -10.59 -39.50
N PRO A 242 -22.56 -10.17 -39.48
CA PRO A 242 -23.59 -10.74 -38.62
C PRO A 242 -24.16 -12.01 -39.24
N GLN A 243 -23.36 -13.08 -39.32
CA GLN A 243 -23.85 -14.42 -39.62
C GLN A 243 -23.22 -15.43 -38.66
N HIS A 244 -23.95 -15.66 -37.55
CA HIS A 244 -23.86 -16.84 -36.69
C HIS A 244 -22.66 -16.96 -35.73
N HIS A 245 -22.56 -16.13 -34.68
CA HIS A 245 -21.79 -16.53 -33.48
C HIS A 245 -22.39 -15.93 -32.19
N TYR A 246 -23.51 -16.50 -31.72
CA TYR A 246 -24.24 -16.07 -30.51
C TYR A 246 -23.57 -16.50 -29.18
N LYS A 247 -22.36 -17.05 -29.22
CA LYS A 247 -21.54 -17.41 -28.04
C LYS A 247 -20.29 -16.55 -27.94
N LEU A 248 -20.45 -15.23 -28.09
CA LEU A 248 -19.39 -14.30 -27.73
C LEU A 248 -19.39 -14.16 -26.20
N ASP A 249 -18.36 -14.68 -25.55
CA ASP A 249 -18.10 -14.42 -24.14
C ASP A 249 -17.98 -12.91 -23.93
N ALA A 250 -18.65 -12.37 -22.91
CA ALA A 250 -18.51 -10.96 -22.51
C ALA A 250 -17.04 -10.53 -22.24
N SER A 251 -16.16 -11.50 -22.02
CA SER A 251 -14.71 -11.34 -21.88
C SER A 251 -13.98 -10.94 -23.17
N SER A 252 -14.63 -11.13 -24.34
CA SER A 252 -14.14 -10.72 -25.67
C SER A 252 -14.62 -9.33 -26.09
N LEU A 253 -15.64 -8.79 -25.40
CA LEU A 253 -16.17 -7.44 -25.58
C LEU A 253 -15.48 -6.41 -24.68
N THR A 254 -14.72 -6.86 -23.68
CA THR A 254 -13.84 -5.99 -22.90
C THR A 254 -12.68 -5.59 -23.82
N GLN A 255 -12.52 -4.30 -24.10
CA GLN A 255 -11.42 -3.76 -24.89
C GLN A 255 -10.08 -4.11 -24.20
N ARG A 256 -9.47 -5.24 -24.60
CA ARG A 256 -8.18 -5.68 -24.07
C ARG A 256 -7.06 -4.98 -24.83
N HIS A 257 -6.01 -4.59 -24.11
CA HIS A 257 -4.80 -4.05 -24.75
C HIS A 257 -4.07 -5.16 -25.52
N PHE A 258 -3.31 -4.78 -26.54
CA PHE A 258 -2.53 -5.74 -27.32
C PHE A 258 -1.52 -6.52 -26.45
N GLY A 259 -1.69 -7.84 -26.39
CA GLY A 259 -0.85 -8.75 -25.59
C GLY A 259 -1.32 -8.94 -24.15
N GLU A 260 -2.40 -8.28 -23.74
CA GLU A 260 -3.03 -8.47 -22.45
C GLU A 260 -3.61 -9.89 -22.35
N VAL A 261 -3.28 -10.58 -21.26
CA VAL A 261 -3.86 -11.89 -20.92
C VAL A 261 -4.65 -11.79 -19.63
N GLU A 262 -5.51 -12.76 -19.38
CA GLU A 262 -6.26 -12.80 -18.14
C GLU A 262 -5.31 -12.93 -16.94
N CYS A 263 -5.53 -12.12 -15.90
CA CYS A 263 -4.72 -12.17 -14.67
C CYS A 263 -4.73 -13.56 -14.00
N ARG A 264 -5.68 -14.45 -14.37
CA ARG A 264 -5.68 -15.85 -13.97
C ARG A 264 -4.41 -16.60 -14.38
N GLU A 265 -3.78 -16.26 -15.52
CA GLU A 265 -2.49 -16.85 -15.92
C GLU A 265 -1.36 -16.51 -14.95
N TYR A 266 -1.49 -15.39 -14.24
CA TYR A 266 -0.54 -14.88 -13.25
C TYR A 266 -1.04 -15.03 -11.81
N ARG A 267 -2.06 -15.87 -11.55
CA ARG A 267 -2.77 -15.94 -10.26
C ARG A 267 -1.87 -15.93 -9.02
N LYS A 268 -0.76 -16.69 -9.03
CA LYS A 268 0.19 -16.73 -7.90
C LYS A 268 0.89 -15.39 -7.68
N SER A 269 1.33 -14.74 -8.75
CA SER A 269 2.02 -13.44 -8.72
C SER A 269 1.05 -12.32 -8.33
N VAL A 270 -0.18 -12.37 -8.84
CA VAL A 270 -1.25 -11.43 -8.47
C VAL A 270 -1.58 -11.54 -6.98
N LEU A 271 -1.80 -12.75 -6.46
CA LEU A 271 -2.06 -12.96 -5.02
C LEU A 271 -0.89 -12.52 -4.14
N SER A 272 0.36 -12.66 -4.60
CA SER A 272 1.52 -12.17 -3.85
C SER A 272 1.62 -10.64 -3.75
N SER A 273 0.87 -9.94 -4.60
CA SER A 273 0.76 -8.47 -4.61
C SER A 273 -0.44 -7.98 -3.78
N MET A 274 -1.19 -8.90 -3.16
CA MET A 274 -2.28 -8.58 -2.22
C MET A 274 -1.71 -8.33 -0.81
N PRO A 275 -2.41 -7.57 0.06
CA PRO A 275 -3.77 -7.03 -0.11
C PRO A 275 -3.83 -5.79 -1.00
N HIS A 276 -4.93 -5.66 -1.75
CA HIS A 276 -5.32 -4.40 -2.37
C HIS A 276 -6.39 -3.72 -1.52
N ARG A 277 -6.14 -2.47 -1.14
CA ARG A 277 -7.09 -1.59 -0.45
C ARG A 277 -7.03 -0.23 -1.10
N TRP A 278 -8.19 0.37 -1.33
CA TRP A 278 -8.26 1.71 -1.87
C TRP A 278 -9.49 2.41 -1.30
N GLY A 279 -9.28 3.57 -0.69
CA GLY A 279 -10.36 4.45 -0.23
C GLY A 279 -10.09 5.92 -0.49
N ARG A 280 -8.82 6.31 -0.73
CA ARG A 280 -8.43 7.68 -1.05
C ARG A 280 -7.37 7.67 -2.14
N ARG A 281 -7.18 8.81 -2.80
CA ARG A 281 -6.13 9.00 -3.82
C ARG A 281 -4.71 8.70 -3.31
N GLN A 282 -4.45 8.84 -2.01
CA GLN A 282 -3.15 8.54 -1.40
C GLN A 282 -2.89 7.03 -1.28
N ASP A 283 -3.92 6.19 -1.44
CA ASP A 283 -3.79 4.72 -1.47
C ASP A 283 -3.34 4.21 -2.85
N THR A 284 -3.22 5.09 -3.85
CA THR A 284 -2.68 4.75 -5.17
C THR A 284 -1.15 4.69 -5.10
N TYR A 285 -0.56 3.53 -5.41
CA TYR A 285 0.89 3.36 -5.41
C TYR A 285 1.35 2.29 -6.41
N PHE A 286 2.66 2.29 -6.68
CA PHE A 286 3.32 1.31 -7.53
C PHE A 286 4.16 0.34 -6.70
N GLU A 287 4.23 -0.91 -7.11
CA GLU A 287 5.10 -1.94 -6.55
C GLU A 287 5.90 -2.66 -7.64
N LEU A 288 7.20 -2.89 -7.41
CA LEU A 288 8.02 -3.72 -8.31
C LEU A 288 7.86 -5.18 -7.96
N ARG A 289 7.50 -6.01 -8.95
CA ARG A 289 7.34 -7.46 -8.78
C ARG A 289 7.93 -8.23 -9.94
N HIS A 290 8.14 -9.52 -9.69
CA HIS A 290 8.43 -10.49 -10.73
C HIS A 290 7.19 -11.34 -11.01
N PHE A 291 6.67 -11.27 -12.24
CA PHE A 291 5.49 -12.00 -12.67
C PHE A 291 5.90 -13.14 -13.60
N ARG A 292 5.47 -14.36 -13.23
CA ARG A 292 5.62 -15.55 -14.04
C ARG A 292 4.27 -16.17 -14.36
N LYS A 293 4.10 -16.61 -15.62
CA LYS A 293 2.94 -17.40 -16.02
C LYS A 293 2.91 -18.74 -15.28
N GLN A 294 1.72 -19.15 -14.85
CA GLN A 294 1.49 -20.48 -14.33
C GLN A 294 1.57 -21.50 -15.47
N ARG A 295 2.44 -22.52 -15.33
CA ARG A 295 2.53 -23.61 -16.32
C ARG A 295 1.28 -24.48 -16.26
N LYS A 296 0.64 -24.73 -17.39
CA LYS A 296 -0.45 -25.71 -17.49
C LYS A 296 0.15 -27.12 -17.42
N LYS A 297 -0.53 -28.07 -16.76
CA LYS A 297 -0.08 -29.47 -16.60
C LYS A 297 0.29 -30.15 -17.93
N ASN A 298 -0.29 -29.72 -19.04
CA ASN A 298 -0.03 -30.27 -20.38
C ASN A 298 1.35 -29.87 -20.95
N ASP A 299 1.90 -28.71 -20.57
CA ASP A 299 3.23 -28.27 -21.04
C ASP A 299 4.37 -29.08 -20.41
N ILE A 300 4.13 -29.67 -19.22
CA ILE A 300 5.10 -30.52 -18.53
C ILE A 300 5.26 -31.87 -19.25
N LYS A 301 4.21 -32.37 -19.90
CA LYS A 301 4.28 -33.59 -20.74
C LYS A 301 4.96 -33.32 -22.08
N GLY A 302 4.75 -32.13 -22.68
CA GLY A 302 5.42 -31.73 -23.93
C GLY A 302 6.93 -31.50 -23.79
N ALA A 303 7.38 -31.00 -22.63
CA ALA A 303 8.81 -30.80 -22.36
C ALA A 303 9.58 -32.12 -22.18
N LYS A 304 8.97 -33.16 -21.59
CA LYS A 304 9.58 -34.49 -21.50
C LYS A 304 9.70 -35.18 -22.86
N ASN A 305 8.78 -34.93 -23.79
CA ASN A 305 8.84 -35.50 -25.14
C ASN A 305 9.83 -34.79 -26.09
N ARG A 306 10.27 -33.57 -25.78
CA ARG A 306 11.28 -32.84 -26.57
C ARG A 306 12.73 -33.10 -26.15
N LEU A 307 12.96 -33.75 -25.00
CA LEU A 307 14.30 -34.15 -24.53
C LEU A 307 14.69 -35.59 -24.89
N GLY A 308 13.92 -36.25 -25.76
CA GLY A 308 14.13 -37.65 -26.14
C GLY A 308 14.56 -37.92 -27.58
N ASN A 309 14.77 -36.89 -28.43
CA ASN A 309 15.04 -37.14 -29.84
C ASN A 309 15.86 -36.03 -30.52
N GLU A 310 17.10 -35.80 -30.06
CA GLU A 310 18.14 -35.17 -30.88
C GLU A 310 19.42 -36.01 -30.76
N LYS A 311 19.57 -36.96 -31.69
CA LYS A 311 20.87 -37.54 -32.04
C LYS A 311 21.64 -36.46 -32.79
N VAL A 312 22.51 -35.75 -32.10
CA VAL A 312 23.50 -34.86 -32.72
C VAL A 312 24.67 -35.73 -33.20
N SER A 313 24.82 -35.78 -34.52
CA SER A 313 26.00 -36.29 -35.21
C SER A 313 27.20 -35.37 -34.94
N THR A 314 28.29 -36.00 -34.53
CA THR A 314 29.63 -35.47 -34.29
C THR A 314 30.22 -34.77 -35.53
N VAL A 315 30.76 -33.56 -35.36
CA VAL A 315 32.01 -33.10 -35.99
C VAL A 315 32.80 -32.23 -35.01
N HIS A 316 34.07 -32.56 -34.85
CA HIS A 316 35.08 -31.99 -33.96
C HIS A 316 35.56 -30.58 -34.34
N SER A 317 35.86 -29.75 -33.33
CA SER A 317 37.13 -29.01 -33.15
C SER A 317 37.05 -28.30 -31.78
N ALA A 318 37.65 -28.85 -30.72
CA ALA A 318 38.98 -28.51 -30.19
C ALA A 318 39.11 -27.02 -29.74
N VAL A 319 39.60 -26.64 -28.55
CA VAL A 319 40.31 -27.31 -27.46
C VAL A 319 40.41 -26.28 -26.30
N GLU A 320 40.25 -26.78 -25.06
CA GLU A 320 40.85 -26.32 -23.77
C GLU A 320 40.61 -24.89 -23.21
N SER A 321 40.45 -24.67 -21.90
CA SER A 321 40.86 -25.45 -20.72
C SER A 321 39.83 -25.43 -19.58
N PHE A 322 39.64 -26.60 -18.98
CA PHE A 322 38.92 -26.87 -17.74
C PHE A 322 39.92 -27.02 -16.58
N LEU A 323 39.45 -26.67 -15.37
CA LEU A 323 39.67 -27.32 -14.06
C LEU A 323 41.10 -27.47 -13.48
N ASP A 324 41.22 -27.01 -12.23
CA ASP A 324 41.82 -27.72 -11.08
C ASP A 324 41.26 -27.04 -9.81
N VAL A 325 40.96 -27.65 -8.66
CA VAL A 325 40.94 -29.01 -8.14
C VAL A 325 40.11 -28.93 -6.85
N ALA A 326 39.21 -29.90 -6.63
CA ALA A 326 38.62 -30.16 -5.34
C ALA A 326 39.59 -31.05 -4.53
N LEU A 327 39.84 -30.73 -3.25
CA LEU A 327 39.85 -31.67 -2.10
C LEU A 327 40.40 -31.01 -0.81
N GLY A 328 39.51 -30.85 0.16
CA GLY A 328 39.72 -31.17 1.58
C GLY A 328 40.61 -30.28 2.45
N SER A 329 39.99 -29.58 3.41
CA SER A 329 40.43 -29.53 4.81
C SER A 329 39.32 -29.00 5.71
N ARG A 330 39.02 -29.75 6.76
CA ARG A 330 38.05 -29.48 7.83
C ARG A 330 38.81 -28.85 8.98
N ALA A 331 38.49 -27.62 9.39
CA ALA A 331 38.86 -27.08 10.69
C ALA A 331 37.89 -25.96 11.13
N GLN A 332 37.53 -26.02 12.41
CA GLN A 332 36.52 -25.23 13.12
C GLN A 332 36.95 -23.77 13.36
N GLY A 333 35.98 -22.87 13.55
CA GLY A 333 36.24 -21.55 14.13
C GLY A 333 35.03 -20.62 14.10
N HIS A 334 34.41 -20.43 15.27
CA HIS A 334 33.24 -19.58 15.53
C HIS A 334 33.43 -18.09 15.16
N GLY A 335 32.38 -17.49 14.60
CA GLY A 335 32.26 -16.04 14.44
C GLY A 335 30.95 -15.62 13.77
N LYS A 336 29.79 -15.84 14.43
CA LYS A 336 28.49 -15.39 13.93
C LYS A 336 28.40 -13.86 14.05
N ARG A 337 28.75 -13.13 12.99
CA ARG A 337 28.34 -11.73 12.82
C ARG A 337 26.89 -11.68 12.34
N ALA A 338 26.05 -11.08 13.17
CA ALA A 338 24.66 -10.78 12.87
C ALA A 338 24.59 -9.88 11.61
N ARG A 339 23.93 -10.38 10.56
CA ARG A 339 23.58 -9.58 9.39
C ARG A 339 22.33 -8.78 9.72
N THR A 340 22.51 -7.48 9.94
CA THR A 340 21.43 -6.50 9.99
C THR A 340 20.72 -6.50 8.64
N ARG A 341 19.45 -6.86 8.64
CA ARG A 341 18.59 -6.93 7.45
C ARG A 341 18.01 -5.52 7.27
N GLN A 342 18.63 -4.73 6.39
CA GLN A 342 18.01 -3.47 5.96
C GLN A 342 16.77 -3.78 5.13
N GLU A 343 15.68 -3.08 5.48
CA GLU A 343 14.43 -3.01 4.74
C GLU A 343 14.69 -2.51 3.32
N GLY A 344 14.73 -3.45 2.40
CA GLY A 344 14.53 -3.21 0.99
C GLY A 344 13.54 -4.26 0.53
N GLN A 345 12.44 -3.80 -0.08
CA GLN A 345 11.57 -4.49 -1.02
C GLN A 345 11.71 -6.01 -1.01
N HIS A 346 10.64 -6.71 -0.60
CA HIS A 346 10.52 -8.17 -0.69
C HIS A 346 10.55 -8.65 -2.16
N ALA A 347 11.69 -8.52 -2.84
CA ALA A 347 12.07 -9.37 -3.94
C ALA A 347 12.29 -10.76 -3.33
N SER A 348 11.37 -11.69 -3.62
CA SER A 348 11.58 -13.10 -3.34
C SER A 348 12.97 -13.49 -3.85
N LYS A 349 13.83 -13.96 -2.94
CA LYS A 349 15.23 -14.36 -3.18
C LYS A 349 15.48 -14.81 -4.64
N GLY A 350 16.12 -13.94 -5.43
CA GLY A 350 16.79 -14.31 -6.69
C GLY A 350 16.17 -13.84 -8.01
N GLU A 351 14.95 -13.33 -8.05
CA GLU A 351 14.30 -12.91 -9.30
C GLU A 351 14.26 -11.38 -9.45
N GLN A 352 14.79 -10.85 -10.54
CA GLN A 352 14.73 -9.41 -10.85
C GLN A 352 13.30 -9.03 -11.26
N PRO A 353 12.79 -7.86 -10.85
CA PRO A 353 11.44 -7.44 -11.23
C PRO A 353 11.34 -7.22 -12.74
N ASN A 354 10.22 -7.63 -13.31
CA ASN A 354 9.88 -7.45 -14.73
C ASN A 354 8.61 -6.62 -14.92
N VAL A 355 7.89 -6.33 -13.85
CA VAL A 355 6.63 -5.58 -13.88
C VAL A 355 6.55 -4.54 -12.78
N ILE A 356 5.71 -3.55 -13.05
CA ILE A 356 5.15 -2.63 -12.09
C ILE A 356 3.71 -3.10 -11.84
N VAL A 357 3.35 -3.28 -10.58
CA VAL A 357 1.98 -3.52 -10.14
C VAL A 357 1.43 -2.20 -9.63
N ALA A 358 0.44 -1.66 -10.32
CA ALA A 358 -0.25 -0.44 -9.92
C ALA A 358 -1.50 -0.79 -9.12
N HIS A 359 -1.58 -0.29 -7.90
CA HIS A 359 -2.79 -0.32 -7.08
C HIS A 359 -3.55 0.98 -7.31
N LEU A 360 -4.70 0.88 -7.98
CA LEU A 360 -5.51 2.00 -8.46
C LEU A 360 -6.92 1.96 -7.85
N GLN A 361 -7.70 3.02 -8.00
CA GLN A 361 -9.11 3.03 -7.57
C GLN A 361 -9.94 1.89 -8.18
N GLU A 362 -9.72 1.60 -9.46
CA GLU A 362 -10.49 0.58 -10.17
C GLU A 362 -9.99 -0.85 -9.88
N GLY A 363 -8.81 -1.00 -9.26
CA GLY A 363 -8.23 -2.29 -8.90
C GLY A 363 -6.74 -2.37 -9.16
N ILE A 364 -6.26 -3.49 -9.69
CA ILE A 364 -4.84 -3.72 -9.95
C ILE A 364 -4.57 -3.76 -11.45
N GLU A 365 -3.56 -3.04 -11.88
CA GLU A 365 -3.02 -3.12 -13.24
C GLU A 365 -1.56 -3.55 -13.22
N VAL A 366 -1.19 -4.48 -14.09
CA VAL A 366 0.17 -5.02 -14.16
C VAL A 366 0.81 -4.57 -15.46
N VAL A 367 1.82 -3.72 -15.36
CA VAL A 367 2.50 -3.09 -16.50
C VAL A 367 3.93 -3.62 -16.60
N HIS A 368 4.35 -4.00 -17.80
CA HIS A 368 5.71 -4.48 -18.06
C HIS A 368 6.73 -3.34 -17.93
N LEU A 369 7.71 -3.52 -17.05
CA LEU A 369 8.62 -2.47 -16.56
C LEU A 369 9.41 -1.75 -17.68
N PHE A 370 9.80 -2.49 -18.72
CA PHE A 370 10.70 -1.95 -19.77
C PHE A 370 9.98 -1.43 -21.00
N THR A 371 8.71 -1.78 -21.19
CA THR A 371 7.96 -1.44 -22.42
C THR A 371 6.70 -0.64 -22.17
N GLY A 372 6.27 -0.48 -20.91
CA GLY A 372 5.00 0.17 -20.58
C GLY A 372 3.75 -0.60 -21.06
N ARG A 373 3.87 -1.89 -21.40
CA ARG A 373 2.74 -2.68 -21.91
C ARG A 373 1.98 -3.33 -20.78
N THR A 374 0.65 -3.21 -20.77
CA THR A 374 -0.21 -3.88 -19.79
C THR A 374 -0.22 -5.39 -20.05
N LEU A 375 0.20 -6.16 -19.05
CA LEU A 375 0.18 -7.63 -19.08
C LEU A 375 -1.19 -8.19 -18.71
N CYS A 376 -1.81 -7.61 -17.67
CA CYS A 376 -3.17 -7.93 -17.26
C CYS A 376 -3.73 -6.81 -16.37
N LYS A 377 -5.04 -6.54 -16.49
CA LYS A 377 -5.80 -5.68 -15.57
C LYS A 377 -6.83 -6.51 -14.80
N LEU A 378 -6.95 -6.27 -13.49
CA LEU A 378 -7.94 -6.90 -12.62
C LEU A 378 -8.78 -5.81 -11.93
N LEU A 379 -10.04 -5.71 -12.32
CA LEU A 379 -10.99 -4.78 -11.71
C LEU A 379 -11.36 -5.27 -10.31
N LEU A 380 -11.08 -4.46 -9.31
CA LEU A 380 -11.35 -4.70 -7.89
C LEU A 380 -12.06 -3.46 -7.34
N PRO A 381 -13.36 -3.30 -7.61
CA PRO A 381 -14.06 -2.09 -7.21
C PRO A 381 -13.99 -1.89 -5.69
N GLY A 382 -13.79 -0.64 -5.29
CA GLY A 382 -13.89 -0.20 -3.91
C GLY A 382 -15.31 0.22 -3.52
N PRO A 383 -15.58 0.49 -2.24
CA PRO A 383 -14.62 0.44 -1.13
C PRO A 383 -14.47 -0.97 -0.54
N GLY A 384 -13.28 -1.27 -0.02
CA GLY A 384 -13.05 -2.53 0.71
C GLY A 384 -11.62 -3.01 0.67
N LEU A 385 -11.45 -4.26 1.10
CA LEU A 385 -10.18 -4.97 1.16
C LEU A 385 -10.27 -6.20 0.25
N HIS A 386 -9.34 -6.35 -0.67
CA HIS A 386 -9.23 -7.50 -1.55
C HIS A 386 -7.98 -8.31 -1.20
N ALA A 387 -8.15 -9.55 -0.73
CA ALA A 387 -7.07 -10.46 -0.34
C ALA A 387 -7.58 -11.89 -0.17
N ASP A 388 -6.69 -12.88 -0.16
CA ASP A 388 -7.01 -14.27 0.24
C ASP A 388 -7.03 -14.35 1.77
N ILE A 389 -8.22 -14.30 2.39
CA ILE A 389 -8.36 -14.25 3.85
C ILE A 389 -8.39 -15.64 4.48
N ASN A 390 -8.89 -16.63 3.74
CA ASN A 390 -9.06 -18.01 4.23
C ASN A 390 -7.87 -18.93 3.84
N GLY A 391 -6.97 -18.46 2.97
CA GLY A 391 -5.79 -19.18 2.50
C GLY A 391 -6.10 -20.21 1.41
N ASP A 392 -7.21 -20.15 0.69
CA ASP A 392 -7.54 -21.12 -0.37
C ASP A 392 -6.94 -20.75 -1.74
N GLY A 393 -6.27 -19.60 -1.83
CA GLY A 393 -5.66 -19.06 -3.04
C GLY A 393 -6.68 -18.41 -3.98
N VAL A 394 -7.93 -18.20 -3.58
CA VAL A 394 -8.93 -17.37 -4.26
C VAL A 394 -8.86 -15.97 -3.67
N LEU A 395 -9.17 -14.97 -4.48
CA LEU A 395 -9.22 -13.59 -4.00
C LEU A 395 -10.58 -13.36 -3.34
N ASP A 396 -10.56 -12.89 -2.10
CA ASP A 396 -11.75 -12.53 -1.34
C ASP A 396 -11.88 -11.02 -1.27
N HIS A 397 -13.12 -10.55 -1.14
CA HIS A 397 -13.50 -9.16 -0.97
C HIS A 397 -14.18 -8.99 0.39
N VAL A 398 -13.70 -8.02 1.17
CA VAL A 398 -14.25 -7.70 2.48
C VAL A 398 -14.64 -6.23 2.53
N GLN A 399 -15.88 -5.98 2.93
CA GLN A 399 -16.46 -4.65 3.01
C GLN A 399 -17.16 -4.45 4.36
N ALA A 400 -17.10 -3.22 4.86
CA ALA A 400 -17.86 -2.75 6.00
C ALA A 400 -18.92 -1.75 5.53
N HIS A 401 -20.14 -1.91 6.03
CA HIS A 401 -21.31 -1.12 5.66
C HIS A 401 -21.73 -0.23 6.82
N GLY A 402 -21.58 1.08 6.61
CA GLY A 402 -22.09 2.14 7.48
C GLY A 402 -23.56 2.49 7.24
N TRP A 403 -24.10 3.46 7.98
CA TRP A 403 -25.42 4.03 7.73
C TRP A 403 -25.32 5.29 6.86
N HIS A 404 -25.96 5.29 5.69
CA HIS A 404 -26.11 6.47 4.84
C HIS A 404 -27.59 6.70 4.50
N PRO A 405 -28.14 7.91 4.70
CA PRO A 405 -29.56 8.20 4.49
C PRO A 405 -30.02 8.18 3.01
N HIS A 406 -29.10 8.12 2.05
CA HIS A 406 -29.41 8.17 0.60
C HIS A 406 -29.33 6.82 -0.15
N ASN A 407 -29.04 5.70 0.52
CA ASN A 407 -29.06 4.37 -0.13
C ASN A 407 -30.47 3.75 -0.13
N SER A 408 -31.46 4.48 -0.66
CA SER A 408 -32.75 3.94 -1.06
C SER A 408 -32.74 3.64 -2.56
N ASP A 409 -33.12 2.41 -2.92
CA ASP A 409 -33.58 1.98 -4.26
C ASP A 409 -32.56 1.44 -5.27
N THR A 410 -31.83 0.39 -4.90
CA THR A 410 -31.57 -0.70 -5.86
C THR A 410 -32.02 -2.03 -5.24
N GLY A 411 -32.87 -2.78 -5.94
CA GLY A 411 -33.68 -3.91 -5.45
C GLY A 411 -32.94 -5.19 -4.99
N GLY A 412 -31.79 -5.06 -4.32
CA GLY A 412 -31.10 -6.13 -3.61
C GLY A 412 -31.56 -6.29 -2.15
N GLU A 413 -31.27 -7.45 -1.56
CA GLU A 413 -31.51 -7.73 -0.14
C GLU A 413 -30.86 -6.64 0.74
N ARG A 414 -31.64 -5.95 1.57
CA ARG A 414 -31.17 -4.81 2.38
C ARG A 414 -30.14 -5.29 3.41
N ILE A 415 -28.86 -4.99 3.17
CA ILE A 415 -27.77 -5.25 4.12
C ILE A 415 -28.06 -4.46 5.42
N PRO A 416 -27.98 -5.09 6.61
CA PRO A 416 -28.20 -4.40 7.88
C PRO A 416 -27.25 -3.21 8.06
N ARG A 417 -27.69 -2.21 8.85
CA ARG A 417 -26.82 -1.11 9.27
C ARG A 417 -25.69 -1.66 10.14
N CYS A 418 -24.48 -1.09 10.04
CA CYS A 418 -23.34 -1.50 10.87
C CYS A 418 -22.94 -2.97 10.70
N TRP A 419 -22.63 -3.35 9.47
CA TRP A 419 -22.48 -4.76 9.09
C TRP A 419 -21.22 -5.00 8.28
N ALA A 420 -20.54 -6.12 8.49
CA ALA A 420 -19.43 -6.56 7.64
C ALA A 420 -19.89 -7.71 6.74
N THR A 421 -19.36 -7.73 5.52
CA THR A 421 -19.57 -8.80 4.55
C THR A 421 -18.24 -9.23 3.96
N ALA A 422 -18.00 -10.54 3.88
CA ALA A 422 -16.87 -11.12 3.18
C ALA A 422 -17.36 -12.11 2.13
N THR A 423 -16.82 -12.00 0.91
CA THR A 423 -17.20 -12.82 -0.24
C THR A 423 -15.95 -13.34 -0.95
N SER A 424 -16.01 -14.54 -1.52
CA SER A 424 -14.91 -15.13 -2.28
C SER A 424 -15.17 -15.12 -3.78
N GLY A 425 -14.12 -14.83 -4.54
CA GLY A 425 -14.10 -14.83 -6.01
C GLY A 425 -14.28 -13.45 -6.64
N VAL A 426 -13.65 -13.27 -7.80
CA VAL A 426 -13.85 -12.12 -8.70
C VAL A 426 -14.18 -12.65 -10.10
N PRO A 427 -15.44 -12.57 -10.57
CA PRO A 427 -16.63 -12.09 -9.86
C PRO A 427 -17.01 -12.99 -8.66
N VAL A 428 -17.82 -12.45 -7.75
CA VAL A 428 -18.24 -13.12 -6.50
C VAL A 428 -18.92 -14.45 -6.79
N LYS A 429 -18.51 -15.50 -6.08
CA LYS A 429 -19.06 -16.86 -6.21
C LYS A 429 -19.69 -17.37 -4.92
N GLU A 430 -19.13 -16.97 -3.79
CA GLU A 430 -19.51 -17.48 -2.47
C GLU A 430 -19.46 -16.36 -1.46
N GLN A 431 -20.36 -16.39 -0.49
CA GLN A 431 -20.29 -15.52 0.68
C GLN A 431 -19.57 -16.28 1.81
N LEU A 432 -18.44 -15.75 2.28
CA LEU A 432 -17.66 -16.35 3.35
C LEU A 432 -18.32 -16.12 4.71
N PHE A 433 -18.66 -14.86 5.02
CA PHE A 433 -19.39 -14.53 6.24
C PHE A 433 -20.07 -13.18 6.16
N ASN A 434 -20.99 -12.92 7.10
CA ASN A 434 -21.45 -11.59 7.42
C ASN A 434 -21.70 -11.45 8.94
N GLY A 435 -21.68 -10.23 9.46
CA GLY A 435 -21.89 -10.03 10.89
C GLY A 435 -21.86 -8.58 11.36
N SER A 436 -22.44 -8.33 12.54
CA SER A 436 -22.48 -6.99 13.15
C SER A 436 -21.11 -6.56 13.68
N ILE A 437 -20.65 -5.41 13.18
CA ILE A 437 -19.45 -4.72 13.65
C ILE A 437 -19.75 -3.69 14.75
N CYS A 438 -21.03 -3.51 15.11
CA CYS A 438 -21.46 -2.73 16.26
C CYS A 438 -21.58 -3.61 17.50
N ARG A 439 -21.42 -3.04 18.69
CA ARG A 439 -21.90 -3.72 19.89
C ARG A 439 -23.41 -3.64 19.88
N SER A 440 -24.08 -4.79 19.81
CA SER A 440 -25.51 -4.84 20.09
C SER A 440 -25.70 -4.35 21.54
N ALA A 441 -26.58 -3.37 21.74
CA ALA A 441 -27.04 -3.00 23.08
C ALA A 441 -27.89 -4.14 23.63
N VAL A 442 -27.24 -5.24 24.05
CA VAL A 442 -27.92 -6.34 24.74
C VAL A 442 -27.78 -6.07 26.22
N THR A 443 -28.78 -5.38 26.78
CA THR A 443 -29.23 -5.60 28.15
C THR A 443 -29.36 -7.11 28.34
N GLY A 444 -28.64 -7.64 29.33
CA GLY A 444 -28.39 -9.06 29.47
C GLY A 444 -29.64 -9.93 29.50
N LEU A 445 -29.61 -11.02 28.73
CA LEU A 445 -30.16 -12.33 29.02
C LEU A 445 -29.84 -13.21 27.80
N GLY A 446 -29.27 -14.39 28.03
CA GLY A 446 -28.73 -15.25 26.99
C GLY A 446 -29.77 -15.67 25.95
N SER A 447 -29.34 -15.87 24.70
CA SER A 447 -29.80 -16.96 23.85
C SER A 447 -29.12 -16.92 22.48
N GLU A 448 -28.85 -18.12 21.96
CA GLU A 448 -28.57 -18.42 20.56
C GLU A 448 -29.80 -18.20 19.64
N HIS A 449 -30.73 -17.30 19.99
CA HIS A 449 -31.99 -17.06 19.26
C HIS A 449 -32.23 -15.59 18.91
N ALA A 450 -31.20 -14.74 18.90
CA ALA A 450 -31.30 -13.33 18.51
C ALA A 450 -31.24 -13.08 16.98
N GLN A 451 -31.23 -14.12 16.15
CA GLN A 451 -31.15 -13.97 14.68
C GLN A 451 -32.50 -13.66 14.01
N TYR A 452 -33.64 -13.82 14.69
CA TYR A 452 -34.96 -13.67 14.06
C TYR A 452 -35.82 -12.48 14.54
N SER A 453 -35.43 -11.79 15.62
CA SER A 453 -36.23 -10.70 16.20
C SER A 453 -35.84 -9.28 15.72
N SER A 454 -34.75 -9.14 14.94
CA SER A 454 -34.27 -7.85 14.44
C SER A 454 -35.17 -7.20 13.37
N ARG A 455 -36.13 -7.92 12.77
CA ARG A 455 -36.96 -7.38 11.68
C ARG A 455 -38.14 -6.51 12.13
N ARG A 456 -38.55 -6.53 13.41
CA ARG A 456 -39.80 -5.87 13.84
C ARG A 456 -39.64 -4.61 14.70
N ASN A 457 -38.44 -4.33 15.20
CA ASN A 457 -38.16 -3.12 16.00
C ASN A 457 -37.37 -2.04 15.24
N GLN A 458 -37.08 -2.26 13.95
CA GLN A 458 -36.22 -1.35 13.17
C GLN A 458 -36.92 -0.06 12.71
N ASP A 459 -38.26 0.00 12.83
CA ASP A 459 -39.07 1.18 12.46
C ASP A 459 -39.36 2.13 13.63
N ARG A 460 -38.89 1.85 14.86
CA ARG A 460 -39.24 2.66 16.04
C ARG A 460 -38.12 3.48 16.66
N ASP A 461 -36.87 3.33 16.18
CA ASP A 461 -35.73 4.14 16.62
C ASP A 461 -35.42 5.25 15.59
N GLN A 462 -36.42 6.09 15.33
CA GLN A 462 -36.35 7.24 14.41
C GLN A 462 -35.91 8.53 15.12
N GLU A 463 -35.08 8.41 16.17
CA GLU A 463 -34.57 9.57 16.92
C GLU A 463 -33.03 9.54 16.96
N THR A 464 -32.42 10.50 16.25
CA THR A 464 -31.12 11.14 16.62
C THR A 464 -29.81 10.33 16.52
N PHE A 465 -29.64 9.37 15.62
CA PHE A 465 -28.30 8.77 15.40
C PHE A 465 -27.50 9.46 14.29
N SER A 466 -26.31 9.95 14.63
CA SER A 466 -25.29 10.40 13.67
C SER A 466 -24.99 9.30 12.64
N PRO A 467 -24.71 9.64 11.37
CA PRO A 467 -24.36 8.66 10.35
C PRO A 467 -23.15 7.82 10.80
N LEU A 468 -23.32 6.50 10.77
CA LEU A 468 -22.26 5.57 11.17
C LEU A 468 -21.34 5.33 9.98
N GLU A 469 -20.10 5.77 10.09
CA GLU A 469 -19.03 5.49 9.13
C GLU A 469 -18.13 4.35 9.61
N THR A 470 -17.37 3.77 8.66
CA THR A 470 -16.42 2.69 8.90
C THR A 470 -15.10 2.98 8.18
N ALA A 471 -13.99 2.71 8.83
CA ALA A 471 -12.68 2.72 8.18
C ALA A 471 -12.52 1.50 7.25
N LEU A 472 -11.55 1.56 6.33
CA LEU A 472 -11.21 0.40 5.49
C LEU A 472 -10.76 -0.79 6.35
N PRO A 473 -11.23 -2.02 6.07
CA PRO A 473 -10.83 -3.20 6.83
C PRO A 473 -9.32 -3.47 6.78
N ALA A 474 -8.77 -4.08 7.83
CA ALA A 474 -7.36 -4.46 7.90
C ALA A 474 -7.17 -5.96 8.14
N LEU A 475 -6.13 -6.54 7.54
CA LEU A 475 -5.73 -7.94 7.76
C LEU A 475 -4.83 -8.07 8.97
N LEU A 476 -5.22 -8.93 9.90
CA LEU A 476 -4.46 -9.32 11.07
C LEU A 476 -3.93 -10.75 10.88
N PRO A 477 -2.60 -10.95 10.79
CA PRO A 477 -2.02 -12.29 10.72
C PRO A 477 -2.36 -13.13 11.95
N ARG A 478 -2.82 -14.37 11.75
CA ARG A 478 -3.00 -15.33 12.85
C ARG A 478 -1.65 -15.90 13.30
N HIS A 479 -1.49 -16.07 14.60
CA HIS A 479 -0.28 -16.69 15.15
C HIS A 479 -0.26 -18.22 14.93
N ASP A 480 -1.43 -18.87 14.97
CA ASP A 480 -1.57 -20.34 14.91
C ASP A 480 -1.47 -20.93 13.50
N SER A 481 -1.57 -20.13 12.45
CA SER A 481 -1.37 -20.57 11.06
C SER A 481 0.09 -20.75 10.68
N TYR A 482 1.03 -20.50 11.61
CA TYR A 482 2.47 -20.60 11.42
C TYR A 482 3.10 -21.66 12.32
N LEU A 483 2.79 -22.93 12.07
CA LEU A 483 3.70 -24.00 12.48
C LEU A 483 5.05 -23.79 11.74
N PRO A 484 6.20 -23.82 12.44
CA PRO A 484 7.51 -23.48 11.90
C PRO A 484 8.11 -24.62 11.07
N HIS A 485 7.45 -24.98 9.98
CA HIS A 485 8.06 -25.72 8.85
C HIS A 485 7.72 -25.13 7.48
N ALA A 486 6.96 -24.03 7.44
CA ALA A 486 6.58 -23.35 6.20
C ALA A 486 7.46 -22.12 5.93
N SER A 487 8.79 -22.28 5.93
CA SER A 487 9.62 -21.38 5.14
C SER A 487 9.35 -21.66 3.67
N ALA A 488 9.24 -20.61 2.86
CA ALA A 488 9.35 -20.68 1.42
C ALA A 488 10.43 -21.70 1.00
N ALA A 489 10.07 -22.57 0.05
CA ALA A 489 10.88 -23.65 -0.52
C ALA A 489 11.13 -24.87 0.38
N ALA A 490 10.14 -25.76 0.49
CA ALA A 490 10.37 -27.19 0.67
C ALA A 490 9.68 -27.90 -0.49
N TRP A 491 10.49 -28.25 -1.50
CA TRP A 491 10.11 -29.21 -2.54
C TRP A 491 9.98 -30.56 -1.86
N ASP A 492 8.75 -31.05 -1.71
CA ASP A 492 8.53 -32.45 -1.39
C ASP A 492 7.94 -33.13 -2.63
N HIS A 493 8.75 -33.97 -3.26
CA HIS A 493 8.32 -34.89 -4.31
C HIS A 493 7.70 -36.10 -3.63
N SER A 494 6.44 -36.00 -3.20
CA SER A 494 5.65 -37.19 -2.86
C SER A 494 4.96 -37.68 -4.14
N GLU A 495 5.58 -38.65 -4.79
CA GLU A 495 5.18 -39.21 -6.09
C GLU A 495 4.01 -40.22 -6.01
N ASN A 496 3.35 -40.39 -4.86
CA ASN A 496 2.45 -41.55 -4.66
C ASN A 496 1.06 -41.28 -4.04
N SER A 497 0.54 -40.05 -4.09
CA SER A 497 -0.89 -39.83 -3.80
C SER A 497 -1.50 -38.84 -4.78
N GLY A 498 -2.44 -39.31 -5.60
CA GLY A 498 -3.12 -38.57 -6.66
C GLY A 498 -4.09 -37.48 -6.18
N THR A 499 -3.83 -36.83 -5.05
CA THR A 499 -4.64 -35.72 -4.52
C THR A 499 -3.79 -34.47 -4.39
N LEU A 500 -4.05 -33.50 -5.28
CA LEU A 500 -3.33 -32.23 -5.36
C LEU A 500 -3.91 -31.28 -4.30
N HIS A 501 -3.57 -31.47 -3.03
CA HIS A 501 -3.90 -30.49 -2.01
C HIS A 501 -3.09 -29.22 -2.29
N LEU A 502 -3.74 -28.15 -2.75
CA LEU A 502 -3.15 -26.81 -2.61
C LEU A 502 -2.84 -26.65 -1.12
N ARG A 503 -1.56 -26.46 -0.77
CA ARG A 503 -1.20 -26.06 0.59
C ARG A 503 -1.99 -24.78 0.89
N ARG A 504 -2.90 -24.83 1.87
CA ARG A 504 -3.63 -23.64 2.32
C ARG A 504 -2.60 -22.57 2.71
N GLY A 505 -2.76 -21.37 2.17
CA GLY A 505 -2.07 -20.17 2.62
C GLY A 505 -2.36 -19.88 4.09
N ALA A 506 -1.60 -18.94 4.66
CA ALA A 506 -1.86 -18.52 6.03
C ALA A 506 -3.21 -17.80 6.09
N ALA A 507 -4.11 -18.29 6.95
CA ALA A 507 -5.39 -17.64 7.19
C ALA A 507 -5.20 -16.35 8.02
N HIS A 508 -6.02 -15.35 7.74
CA HIS A 508 -5.97 -14.02 8.36
C HIS A 508 -7.29 -13.70 9.08
N ASP A 509 -7.19 -13.02 10.21
CA ASP A 509 -8.35 -12.34 10.80
C ASP A 509 -8.55 -11.00 10.09
N VAL A 510 -9.80 -10.53 10.03
CA VAL A 510 -10.14 -9.23 9.48
C VAL A 510 -10.64 -8.33 10.59
N VAL A 511 -10.07 -7.12 10.68
CA VAL A 511 -10.37 -6.12 11.68
C VAL A 511 -11.14 -4.96 11.05
N PHE A 512 -12.14 -4.49 11.78
CA PHE A 512 -13.04 -3.40 11.40
C PHE A 512 -13.01 -2.32 12.47
N LEU A 513 -13.15 -1.06 12.06
CA LEU A 513 -13.26 0.09 12.95
C LEU A 513 -14.44 0.95 12.48
N ASN A 514 -15.32 1.32 13.40
CA ASN A 514 -16.43 2.22 13.12
C ASN A 514 -16.27 3.58 13.82
N SER A 515 -17.04 4.56 13.35
CA SER A 515 -17.06 5.96 13.81
C SER A 515 -17.40 6.16 15.28
N ARG A 516 -17.99 5.15 15.94
CA ARG A 516 -18.22 5.14 17.40
C ARG A 516 -16.96 4.74 18.18
N GLY A 517 -15.88 4.39 17.50
CA GLY A 517 -14.64 3.90 18.11
C GLY A 517 -14.72 2.45 18.57
N GLU A 518 -15.59 1.63 17.96
CA GLU A 518 -15.64 0.19 18.19
C GLU A 518 -14.73 -0.52 17.19
N VAL A 519 -13.86 -1.40 17.70
CA VAL A 519 -12.97 -2.24 16.90
C VAL A 519 -13.43 -3.69 17.03
N THR A 520 -13.69 -4.35 15.90
CA THR A 520 -14.20 -5.72 15.87
C THR A 520 -13.29 -6.58 14.99
N ALA A 521 -12.95 -7.79 15.45
CA ALA A 521 -12.20 -8.76 14.66
C ALA A 521 -13.02 -10.01 14.36
N TYR A 522 -12.93 -10.49 13.12
CA TYR A 522 -13.57 -11.69 12.62
C TYR A 522 -12.53 -12.66 12.06
N GLY A 523 -12.76 -13.95 12.24
CA GLY A 523 -12.05 -14.98 11.51
C GLY A 523 -12.53 -15.16 10.07
N PRO A 524 -11.76 -15.84 9.20
CA PRO A 524 -12.20 -16.18 7.85
C PRO A 524 -13.40 -17.13 7.86
N GLU A 525 -13.61 -17.88 8.95
CA GLU A 525 -14.80 -18.72 9.14
C GLU A 525 -16.06 -17.93 9.57
N GLY A 526 -15.97 -16.61 9.76
CA GLY A 526 -17.08 -15.76 10.20
C GLY A 526 -17.30 -15.69 11.71
N GLY A 527 -16.51 -16.42 12.51
CA GLY A 527 -16.53 -16.31 13.96
C GLY A 527 -15.98 -14.97 14.45
N LYS A 528 -16.77 -14.22 15.24
CA LYS A 528 -16.28 -13.01 15.93
C LYS A 528 -15.23 -13.39 16.97
N ARG A 529 -14.01 -12.87 16.83
CA ARG A 529 -12.88 -13.15 17.74
C ARG A 529 -12.95 -12.30 19.00
N TRP A 530 -13.10 -10.99 18.81
CA TRP A 530 -13.19 -10.03 19.90
C TRP A 530 -13.81 -8.72 19.40
N GLN A 531 -14.29 -7.91 20.34
CA GLN A 531 -14.83 -6.58 20.06
C GLN A 531 -14.53 -5.62 21.22
N VAL A 532 -13.90 -4.49 20.92
CA VAL A 532 -13.32 -3.57 21.90
C VAL A 532 -13.82 -2.15 21.66
N GLN A 533 -14.19 -1.45 22.73
CA GLN A 533 -14.42 -0.01 22.71
C GLN A 533 -13.08 0.72 22.87
N ALA A 534 -12.56 1.25 21.75
CA ALA A 534 -11.34 2.03 21.70
C ALA A 534 -11.58 3.53 21.96
N HIS A 535 -12.83 4.01 21.90
CA HIS A 535 -13.16 5.44 22.07
C HIS A 535 -12.44 6.35 21.06
N THR A 536 -12.02 5.80 19.92
CA THR A 536 -11.41 6.53 18.81
C THR A 536 -12.49 6.95 17.83
N SER A 537 -13.45 7.75 18.30
CA SER A 537 -14.61 8.16 17.51
C SER A 537 -14.28 9.29 16.53
N TRP A 538 -15.09 9.41 15.48
CA TRP A 538 -15.06 10.54 14.55
C TRP A 538 -16.46 10.77 13.97
N GLN A 539 -16.66 11.96 13.39
CA GLN A 539 -17.87 12.34 12.67
C GLN A 539 -17.50 13.12 11.42
N ARG A 540 -18.31 13.00 10.37
CA ARG A 540 -18.18 13.81 9.15
C ARG A 540 -18.57 15.25 9.42
N GLY A 541 -17.83 16.20 8.84
CA GLY A 541 -18.15 17.62 8.93
C GLY A 541 -17.70 18.35 10.21
N GLY A 542 -17.11 17.68 11.20
CA GLY A 542 -16.64 18.32 12.45
C GLY A 542 -17.72 19.13 13.19
N TYR A 543 -17.37 19.76 14.32
CA TYR A 543 -18.27 20.73 14.95
C TYR A 543 -18.30 22.07 14.18
N ASP A 544 -17.26 22.34 13.38
CA ASP A 544 -17.02 23.63 12.71
C ASP A 544 -17.23 23.59 11.18
N GLY A 545 -17.75 22.50 10.61
CA GLY A 545 -18.10 22.42 9.17
C GLY A 545 -16.92 22.37 8.19
N HIS A 546 -15.67 22.37 8.66
CA HIS A 546 -14.50 22.64 7.81
C HIS A 546 -13.46 21.52 7.69
N GLN A 547 -13.55 20.40 8.44
CA GLN A 547 -12.54 19.33 8.35
C GLN A 547 -13.13 17.92 8.43
N ASP A 548 -12.94 17.16 7.36
CA ASP A 548 -13.24 15.74 7.31
C ASP A 548 -12.12 14.93 8.00
N VAL A 549 -12.47 14.25 9.09
CA VAL A 549 -11.55 13.39 9.84
C VAL A 549 -11.08 12.22 8.96
N VAL A 550 -9.78 11.90 9.00
CA VAL A 550 -9.24 10.71 8.35
C VAL A 550 -8.97 9.60 9.36
N PRO A 551 -9.90 8.64 9.55
CA PRO A 551 -9.67 7.55 10.49
C PRO A 551 -8.56 6.62 9.98
N THR A 552 -7.84 6.00 10.92
CA THR A 552 -6.79 5.04 10.61
C THR A 552 -7.11 3.68 11.20
N LEU A 553 -7.07 2.64 10.37
CA LEU A 553 -7.06 1.25 10.82
C LEU A 553 -5.94 0.50 10.08
N LEU A 554 -4.88 0.19 10.81
CA LEU A 554 -3.73 -0.53 10.26
C LEU A 554 -3.23 -1.59 11.23
N VAL A 555 -2.62 -2.63 10.68
CA VAL A 555 -1.92 -3.66 11.44
C VAL A 555 -0.43 -3.46 11.22
N PHE A 556 0.32 -3.40 12.32
CA PHE A 556 1.75 -3.17 12.29
C PHE A 556 2.47 -4.02 13.34
N SER A 557 3.79 -4.09 13.25
CA SER A 557 4.63 -4.68 14.29
C SER A 557 5.31 -3.59 15.10
N PRO A 558 5.33 -3.64 16.43
CA PRO A 558 6.08 -2.68 17.25
C PRO A 558 7.60 -2.69 17.00
N ARG A 559 8.13 -3.73 16.35
CA ARG A 559 9.53 -3.85 15.94
C ARG A 559 9.64 -3.88 14.42
N VAL A 560 10.69 -3.25 13.90
CA VAL A 560 11.01 -3.31 12.47
C VAL A 560 11.21 -4.75 12.03
N GLY A 561 10.54 -5.15 10.95
CA GLY A 561 10.56 -6.52 10.44
C GLY A 561 9.93 -7.58 11.36
N GLY A 562 9.28 -7.16 12.45
CA GLY A 562 8.48 -8.04 13.29
C GLY A 562 7.18 -8.46 12.60
N ARG A 563 6.43 -9.37 13.21
CA ARG A 563 5.15 -9.84 12.66
C ARG A 563 4.06 -8.86 13.09
N GLY A 564 3.06 -8.62 12.24
CA GLY A 564 1.95 -7.68 12.49
C GLY A 564 1.16 -8.05 13.75
N GLU A 565 1.66 -7.61 14.90
CA GLU A 565 1.27 -8.03 16.25
C GLU A 565 0.45 -6.95 16.96
N ALA A 566 0.14 -5.84 16.29
CA ALA A 566 -0.66 -4.78 16.87
C ALA A 566 -1.58 -4.15 15.83
N VAL A 567 -2.76 -3.74 16.29
CA VAL A 567 -3.72 -2.95 15.53
C VAL A 567 -3.62 -1.51 16.02
N LEU A 568 -3.36 -0.57 15.12
CA LEU A 568 -3.50 0.86 15.39
C LEU A 568 -4.86 1.32 14.86
N ALA A 569 -5.71 1.78 15.78
CA ALA A 569 -7.00 2.40 15.49
C ALA A 569 -6.94 3.87 15.87
N ALA A 570 -7.26 4.79 14.96
CA ALA A 570 -7.27 6.23 15.22
C ALA A 570 -8.54 6.90 14.69
N GLY A 571 -9.08 7.83 15.48
CA GLY A 571 -10.23 8.67 15.15
C GLY A 571 -9.84 10.15 15.11
N ALA A 572 -10.73 11.03 15.56
CA ALA A 572 -10.52 12.48 15.50
C ALA A 572 -9.44 13.00 16.45
N SER A 573 -9.44 12.54 17.70
CA SER A 573 -8.57 13.07 18.77
C SER A 573 -7.74 12.00 19.49
N LEU A 574 -8.07 10.73 19.28
CA LEU A 574 -7.45 9.61 20.00
C LEU A 574 -7.03 8.52 19.02
N ALA A 575 -5.89 7.91 19.33
CA ALA A 575 -5.47 6.64 18.75
C ALA A 575 -5.22 5.60 19.84
N HIS A 576 -5.44 4.33 19.53
CA HIS A 576 -5.20 3.21 20.41
C HIS A 576 -4.42 2.11 19.69
N ILE A 577 -3.46 1.54 20.41
CA ILE A 577 -2.75 0.32 20.02
C ILE A 577 -3.44 -0.85 20.73
N ILE A 578 -3.87 -1.85 19.97
CA ILE A 578 -4.61 -3.01 20.45
C ILE A 578 -3.82 -4.28 20.09
N SER A 579 -3.69 -5.22 21.02
CA SER A 579 -3.03 -6.50 20.77
C SER A 579 -3.85 -7.37 19.81
N PRO A 580 -3.28 -8.45 19.24
CA PRO A 580 -4.00 -9.34 18.33
C PRO A 580 -5.17 -10.06 19.01
N GLY A 581 -5.12 -10.18 20.34
CA GLY A 581 -6.19 -10.74 21.17
C GLY A 581 -7.23 -9.71 21.65
N GLY A 582 -7.17 -8.45 21.19
CA GLY A 582 -8.14 -7.43 21.57
C GLY A 582 -7.85 -6.70 22.89
N LYS A 583 -6.64 -6.79 23.44
CA LYS A 583 -6.27 -6.02 24.65
C LYS A 583 -5.79 -4.62 24.27
N LYS A 584 -6.39 -3.57 24.83
CA LYS A 584 -5.88 -2.18 24.68
C LYS A 584 -4.52 -2.06 25.36
N MET A 585 -3.49 -1.71 24.60
CA MET A 585 -2.10 -1.63 25.06
C MET A 585 -1.68 -0.20 25.37
N LEU A 586 -1.99 0.75 24.47
CA LEU A 586 -1.60 2.14 24.59
C LEU A 586 -2.71 3.05 24.07
N LYS A 587 -2.88 4.20 24.73
CA LYS A 587 -3.70 5.33 24.30
C LYS A 587 -2.76 6.46 23.89
N LEU A 588 -3.02 7.08 22.75
CA LEU A 588 -2.32 8.26 22.25
C LEU A 588 -3.33 9.39 22.07
N GLU A 589 -3.01 10.56 22.61
CA GLU A 589 -3.81 11.77 22.43
C GLU A 589 -3.23 12.55 21.27
N LEU A 590 -4.00 12.66 20.19
CA LEU A 590 -3.56 13.30 18.94
C LEU A 590 -3.54 14.81 19.13
N PRO A 591 -2.55 15.52 18.56
CA PRO A 591 -2.42 16.97 18.73
C PRO A 591 -3.60 17.73 18.12
N ASP A 592 -4.13 17.22 17.02
CA ASP A 592 -5.25 17.79 16.27
C ASP A 592 -5.82 16.72 15.31
N VAL A 593 -6.87 17.06 14.55
CA VAL A 593 -7.56 16.18 13.60
C VAL A 593 -6.60 15.69 12.49
N PRO A 594 -6.43 14.37 12.30
CA PRO A 594 -5.60 13.83 11.23
C PRO A 594 -6.13 14.17 9.83
N LEU A 595 -5.26 14.73 8.99
CA LEU A 595 -5.52 15.04 7.57
C LEU A 595 -5.21 13.86 6.63
N ALA A 596 -4.52 12.84 7.13
CA ALA A 596 -4.15 11.63 6.42
C ALA A 596 -4.09 10.45 7.40
N PRO A 597 -4.15 9.19 6.92
CA PRO A 597 -3.95 8.04 7.80
C PRO A 597 -2.59 8.13 8.50
N LEU A 598 -2.55 7.78 9.79
CA LEU A 598 -1.31 7.75 10.56
C LEU A 598 -0.34 6.77 9.91
N LYS A 599 0.94 7.16 9.83
CA LYS A 599 1.99 6.33 9.25
C LYS A 599 2.81 5.66 10.35
N VAL A 600 3.18 4.41 10.12
CA VAL A 600 4.07 3.65 11.00
C VAL A 600 5.42 3.51 10.32
N VAL A 601 6.46 3.98 10.99
CA VAL A 601 7.83 3.97 10.47
C VAL A 601 8.82 4.12 11.62
N ASP A 602 9.91 3.35 11.60
CA ASP A 602 11.08 3.63 12.45
C ASP A 602 11.75 4.92 11.96
N LEU A 603 11.64 6.02 12.73
CA LEU A 603 12.18 7.33 12.37
C LEU A 603 13.60 7.54 12.89
N ASN A 604 13.91 6.99 14.07
CA ASN A 604 15.18 7.20 14.76
C ASN A 604 16.23 6.10 14.49
N GLY A 605 15.84 5.04 13.78
CA GLY A 605 16.70 3.91 13.42
C GLY A 605 16.97 2.95 14.58
N ASP A 606 16.16 2.95 15.64
CA ASP A 606 16.36 2.11 16.83
C ASP A 606 15.77 0.69 16.69
N GLY A 607 15.12 0.40 15.55
CA GLY A 607 14.48 -0.87 15.26
C GLY A 607 13.09 -1.03 15.88
N LEU A 608 12.52 0.02 16.47
CA LEU A 608 11.13 0.12 16.88
C LEU A 608 10.37 1.00 15.89
N ASN A 609 9.11 0.65 15.66
CA ASN A 609 8.27 1.42 14.75
C ASN A 609 7.61 2.58 15.52
N ASP A 610 7.80 3.80 15.00
CA ASP A 610 7.20 5.03 15.51
C ASP A 610 5.90 5.37 14.76
N ILE A 611 5.18 6.38 15.24
CA ILE A 611 3.91 6.83 14.66
C ILE A 611 4.02 8.28 14.21
N LEU A 612 3.78 8.53 12.94
CA LEU A 612 3.79 9.86 12.32
C LEU A 612 2.35 10.32 12.05
N VAL A 613 2.04 11.55 12.44
CA VAL A 613 0.72 12.17 12.35
C VAL A 613 0.82 13.47 11.55
N SER A 614 -0.05 13.64 10.56
CA SER A 614 -0.15 14.87 9.76
C SER A 614 -1.45 15.60 10.10
N VAL A 615 -1.33 16.83 10.57
CA VAL A 615 -2.45 17.69 10.97
C VAL A 615 -2.31 19.07 10.33
N GLN A 616 -3.30 19.96 10.48
CA GLN A 616 -3.25 21.29 9.85
C GLN A 616 -2.05 22.13 10.33
N GLY A 617 -1.68 22.01 11.61
CA GLY A 617 -0.54 22.72 12.21
C GLY A 617 0.85 22.17 11.87
N GLY A 618 0.94 21.04 11.15
CA GLY A 618 2.22 20.44 10.76
C GLY A 618 2.26 18.91 10.92
N VAL A 619 3.48 18.38 11.04
CA VAL A 619 3.73 16.95 11.19
C VAL A 619 4.30 16.66 12.58
N PHE A 620 3.71 15.70 13.28
CA PHE A 620 4.10 15.28 14.62
C PHE A 620 4.46 13.80 14.64
N ALA A 621 5.36 13.40 15.54
CA ALA A 621 5.76 11.99 15.68
C ALA A 621 5.74 11.54 17.14
N TYR A 622 5.24 10.32 17.39
CA TYR A 622 5.38 9.61 18.66
C TYR A 622 6.48 8.58 18.52
N LEU A 623 7.58 8.77 19.26
CA LEU A 623 8.70 7.86 19.27
C LEU A 623 8.47 6.73 20.27
N GLN A 624 8.54 5.48 19.80
CA GLN A 624 8.44 4.31 20.65
C GLN A 624 9.77 4.12 21.40
N GLN A 625 9.69 3.75 22.68
CA GLN A 625 10.88 3.50 23.48
C GLN A 625 10.81 2.14 24.15
N SER A 626 11.91 1.39 24.08
CA SER A 626 12.08 0.23 24.94
C SER A 626 12.43 0.70 26.34
N ARG A 627 11.46 0.64 27.26
CA ARG A 627 11.77 0.69 28.69
C ARG A 627 12.41 -0.65 29.04
N GLY A 628 13.73 -0.73 28.89
CA GLY A 628 14.50 -1.83 29.46
C GLY A 628 14.13 -1.94 30.94
N GLY A 629 13.59 -3.09 31.37
CA GLY A 629 13.27 -3.30 32.76
C GLY A 629 14.55 -3.24 33.58
N VAL A 630 14.88 -2.09 34.17
CA VAL A 630 16.06 -1.91 35.04
C VAL A 630 15.90 -2.66 36.38
N VAL A 631 14.85 -3.48 36.53
CA VAL A 631 14.48 -4.12 37.80
C VAL A 631 14.19 -5.62 37.59
N PRO A 632 15.19 -6.41 37.18
CA PRO A 632 15.48 -7.58 38.01
C PRO A 632 16.97 -7.74 38.36
N PHE A 633 17.90 -7.15 37.61
CA PHE A 633 19.33 -7.40 37.82
C PHE A 633 19.90 -6.66 39.03
N SER A 634 19.55 -5.38 39.25
CA SER A 634 20.03 -4.65 40.43
C SER A 634 19.40 -5.17 41.73
N THR A 635 18.14 -5.60 41.68
CA THR A 635 17.45 -6.24 42.80
C THR A 635 18.01 -7.63 43.08
N LEU A 636 18.29 -8.44 42.05
CA LEU A 636 18.96 -9.73 42.23
C LEU A 636 20.37 -9.57 42.78
N LEU A 637 21.12 -8.58 42.27
CA LEU A 637 22.47 -8.27 42.77
C LEU A 637 22.40 -7.78 44.22
N GLY A 638 21.44 -6.92 44.56
CA GLY A 638 21.19 -6.47 45.92
C GLY A 638 20.84 -7.63 46.87
N VAL A 639 19.94 -8.52 46.46
CA VAL A 639 19.58 -9.73 47.23
C VAL A 639 20.79 -10.67 47.37
N LEU A 640 21.59 -10.84 46.33
CA LEU A 640 22.81 -11.65 46.36
C LEU A 640 23.83 -11.07 47.35
N ILE A 641 24.06 -9.75 47.33
CA ILE A 641 24.97 -9.07 48.25
C ILE A 641 24.51 -9.25 49.69
N ILE A 642 23.21 -9.09 49.96
CA ILE A 642 22.64 -9.31 51.29
C ILE A 642 22.83 -10.78 51.73
N ALA A 643 22.56 -11.75 50.85
CA ALA A 643 22.76 -13.16 51.15
C ALA A 643 24.23 -13.49 51.47
N MET A 644 25.18 -12.91 50.70
CA MET A 644 26.61 -13.09 50.97
C MET A 644 27.04 -12.47 52.31
N LEU A 645 26.49 -11.30 52.67
CA LEU A 645 26.74 -10.68 53.98
C LEU A 645 26.21 -11.55 55.12
N VAL A 646 25.00 -12.10 55.01
CA VAL A 646 24.44 -13.01 56.02
C VAL A 646 25.33 -14.25 56.19
N VAL A 647 25.75 -14.88 55.09
CA VAL A 647 26.67 -16.04 55.16
C VAL A 647 27.99 -15.65 55.83
N TYR A 648 28.58 -14.52 55.45
CA TYR A 648 29.82 -14.03 56.05
C TYR A 648 29.69 -13.83 57.57
N PHE A 649 28.63 -13.16 58.04
CA PHE A 649 28.41 -12.95 59.47
C PHE A 649 28.11 -14.23 60.24
N THR A 650 27.36 -15.18 59.65
CA THR A 650 27.12 -16.48 60.29
C THR A 650 28.37 -17.35 60.40
N GLN A 651 29.34 -17.21 59.49
CA GLN A 651 30.63 -17.91 59.56
C GLN A 651 31.62 -17.28 60.55
N GLN A 652 31.43 -16.00 60.91
CA GLN A 652 32.30 -15.31 61.87
C GLN A 652 31.89 -15.48 63.34
N VAL A 653 30.77 -16.14 63.65
CA VAL A 653 30.43 -16.47 65.04
C VAL A 653 31.29 -17.65 65.49
N PRO A 654 32.28 -17.46 66.38
CA PRO A 654 33.11 -18.56 66.85
C PRO A 654 32.26 -19.46 67.75
N THR A 655 32.22 -20.75 67.48
CA THR A 655 31.68 -21.75 68.40
C THR A 655 32.52 -21.77 69.67
N LYS A 656 32.12 -20.99 70.68
CA LYS A 656 32.67 -21.08 72.03
C LYS A 656 32.22 -22.40 72.65
N ASN A 657 33.05 -23.42 72.46
CA ASN A 657 33.10 -24.56 73.37
C ASN A 657 33.62 -24.09 74.73
N SER A 658 32.76 -24.10 75.75
CA SER A 658 33.20 -24.18 77.13
C SER A 658 32.25 -25.11 77.89
N LYS A 659 32.74 -26.32 78.20
CA LYS A 659 32.16 -27.19 79.23
C LYS A 659 32.13 -26.44 80.57
N PRO A 660 31.17 -26.78 81.44
CA PRO A 660 31.53 -27.06 82.82
C PRO A 660 31.02 -28.43 83.27
N VAL A 661 31.93 -29.14 83.91
CA VAL A 661 31.69 -30.30 84.76
C VAL A 661 30.78 -29.87 85.92
N ARG A 662 29.77 -30.70 86.26
CA ARG A 662 29.26 -30.77 87.64
C ARG A 662 28.70 -32.15 87.99
N SER A 663 29.40 -32.73 88.97
CA SER A 663 29.12 -33.75 89.99
C SER A 663 27.66 -34.02 90.41
N THR A 664 27.51 -35.21 91.04
CA THR A 664 26.43 -35.86 91.86
C THR A 664 25.39 -36.66 91.06
N ASP A 665 25.19 -37.97 91.22
CA ASP A 665 25.60 -38.98 92.23
C ASP A 665 26.01 -40.30 91.57
#